data_AF-A0A9X3XIS4-F1
#
_entry.id   AF-A0A9X3XIS4-F1
#
_cell.length_a   1.000
_cell.length_b   1.000
_cell.length_c   1.000
_cell.angle_alpha   90.00
_cell.angle_beta   90.00
_cell.angle_gamma   90.00
#
_symmetry.space_group_name_H-M   'P 1'
#
loop_
_entity.id
_entity.type
_entity.pdbx_description
1 polymer ?
#
loop_
_entity_poly.entity_id
_entity_poly.type
_entity_poly.pdbx_seq_one_letter_code
_entity_poly.pdbx_strand_id
1 'polypeptide(L)'
;MNLKLKRKLGIITCGFLISSILFQAKEIKTVNASSTGQVKLGIDNLDKNLSIFEGKRVGLITNPSGMDSNFKSSIDVLYEKTNLTTLFAAEHGIRGNAQAGDNVGNEVDEVTGLPVHSLYGSTKKPTPEMLENVDIVAYDMQDVGARFYTYINTLAYAMEACAENNKTFVVFDRPNPIGGEVQGNLLNPDFSSFVGMYPIVQRYGMTVGEYAKFINEEFNINCKLEVVEMEGWTRDMYYDETGLNTWVMPSPNMPTLTTSIVYTGTCVFEGTNVSEGRGTTRPFELIGAPWIEPMDLSNKLNSLGLPGVKFRAASFTPTFSKYSASDTANYPTGKNQVCGGVQVYVTDRDNFNAVKTGYAMLYTIRDMYPDKFQYLSTNFIDKLTGNSYVREGKYTLEELFAIVDKESNEFKAKTEKYYIYQESNSGGENVSNIKLGIDNIEESLDIFKDKKVGLITNPSGMDSNFKSSIDVLYEKTNLTTLFAAEHGIRGYAQAGDSVGNEVDNITGLPVHSLYGSTKKPTPEMLENVDIVAYDMQDVGARFYTYINTLAYAMEACAENNKTFVVFDRPNPISSEVQGNILDPEFSSFVGMYPIVQRYGLTVGEYAQYINDKFNINCDLKVVKMSGWSQEMYYDETGLDTWVMPSPNMPTLDTAIVYTATCVFEGTNLSEGRGTTRPFELIGAPWINPINLANELNSLGLPGVKFRAASFTPQISKYSASDTANYPTGKNQVCGGVQVYVTDRDSFNSVKTGYAMLYTVRDMYQDKFQYLSTNFIDKLTGNSYVREGKYTLEELFAIVDKESSEFKSDIEKYRIYVPASTINNVPVITANDKTLKLNENFDPLKDVTAYDEEDGDLTSYIKVVENTVDTSKAGEYVVNYSVSDSNGASTSKKINVTVKEDNSTPKPDDNNNKPEEPSKPDDNNKPGESPKPNDNNIKPNNNSGSLPQTGSTVNSSLLLIVISLFMIYMGKGFLGDKSKKAVDKK
;
A
#
# COMPACT_ATOMS: atom_id res chain seq x y z
N MET A 1 45.56 65.65 10.71
CA MET A 1 46.81 65.81 9.93
C MET A 1 47.82 64.82 10.51
N ASN A 2 48.38 63.95 9.65
CA ASN A 2 49.47 62.99 9.88
C ASN A 2 49.23 61.97 11.02
N LEU A 3 48.81 60.73 10.77
CA LEU A 3 49.48 59.73 9.92
C LEU A 3 48.53 59.10 8.88
N LYS A 4 48.39 59.79 7.74
CA LYS A 4 48.20 59.16 6.43
C LYS A 4 49.61 58.81 5.91
N LEU A 5 50.19 57.66 6.29
CA LEU A 5 51.25 56.98 5.51
C LEU A 5 51.73 55.67 6.18
N LYS A 6 50.84 54.77 6.60
CA LYS A 6 51.20 53.36 6.90
C LYS A 6 50.00 52.40 6.79
N ARG A 7 48.99 52.79 6.00
CA ARG A 7 47.74 52.06 5.73
C ARG A 7 47.52 51.80 4.23
N LYS A 8 48.59 51.81 3.43
CA LYS A 8 48.53 51.66 1.95
C LYS A 8 49.51 50.64 1.35
N LEU A 9 50.11 49.75 2.16
CA LEU A 9 50.93 48.64 1.64
C LEU A 9 50.67 47.28 2.33
N GLY A 10 49.50 47.14 2.98
CA GLY A 10 49.02 45.89 3.57
C GLY A 10 47.55 45.59 3.26
N ILE A 11 46.99 46.30 2.25
CA ILE A 11 45.59 46.18 1.80
C ILE A 11 45.51 45.70 0.33
N ILE A 12 46.64 45.39 -0.33
CA ILE A 12 46.67 44.94 -1.74
C ILE A 12 47.18 43.49 -1.90
N THR A 13 47.55 42.79 -0.83
CA THR A 13 47.93 41.36 -0.87
C THR A 13 47.09 40.42 0.00
N CYS A 14 46.07 40.93 0.70
CA CYS A 14 44.99 40.11 1.31
C CYS A 14 43.65 40.25 0.58
N GLY A 15 43.57 41.10 -0.46
CA GLY A 15 42.35 41.33 -1.25
C GLY A 15 42.25 40.50 -2.54
N PHE A 16 43.23 39.64 -2.83
CA PHE A 16 43.25 38.80 -4.06
C PHE A 16 43.30 37.29 -3.80
N LEU A 17 43.24 36.85 -2.53
CA LEU A 17 43.13 35.43 -2.17
C LEU A 17 41.79 35.08 -1.49
N ILE A 18 40.90 36.07 -1.33
CA ILE A 18 39.53 35.88 -0.82
C ILE A 18 38.48 36.04 -1.95
N SER A 19 38.88 36.43 -3.17
CA SER A 19 38.00 36.50 -4.34
C SER A 19 38.17 35.34 -5.35
N SER A 20 38.90 34.28 -4.99
CA SER A 20 39.11 33.09 -5.84
C SER A 20 38.80 31.77 -5.14
N ILE A 21 38.26 31.79 -3.92
CA ILE A 21 37.73 30.60 -3.21
C ILE A 21 36.22 30.76 -2.90
N LEU A 22 35.58 31.83 -3.38
CA LEU A 22 34.12 32.03 -3.31
C LEU A 22 33.38 31.66 -4.62
N PHE A 23 34.07 30.99 -5.54
CA PHE A 23 33.46 30.32 -6.68
C PHE A 23 34.04 28.90 -6.72
N GLN A 24 33.19 27.88 -6.51
CA GLN A 24 33.49 26.44 -6.33
C GLN A 24 33.60 25.90 -4.89
N ALA A 25 32.84 26.45 -3.94
CA ALA A 25 32.23 25.58 -2.93
C ALA A 25 30.89 25.11 -3.50
N LYS A 26 30.93 24.05 -4.32
CA LYS A 26 29.73 23.28 -4.64
C LYS A 26 29.30 22.69 -3.30
N GLU A 27 28.12 23.10 -2.81
CA GLU A 27 27.50 22.52 -1.63
C GLU A 27 27.63 21.00 -1.71
N ILE A 28 28.39 20.41 -0.78
CA ILE A 28 28.22 19.01 -0.46
C ILE A 28 26.89 18.99 0.29
N LYS A 29 25.81 18.81 -0.47
CA LYS A 29 24.52 18.42 0.06
C LYS A 29 24.78 17.11 0.80
N THR A 30 24.76 17.15 2.12
CA THR A 30 24.28 16.00 2.89
C THR A 30 22.98 15.56 2.24
N VAL A 31 22.96 14.33 1.73
CA VAL A 31 21.72 13.68 1.32
C VAL A 31 20.95 13.44 2.61
N ASN A 32 20.24 14.46 3.05
CA ASN A 32 19.01 14.24 3.80
C ASN A 32 18.12 13.42 2.88
N ALA A 33 17.48 12.37 3.42
CA ALA A 33 16.35 11.72 2.76
C ALA A 33 15.50 12.80 2.10
N SER A 34 15.35 12.70 0.78
CA SER A 34 14.70 13.73 -0.02
C SER A 34 13.30 13.96 0.52
N SER A 35 13.09 15.06 1.24
CA SER A 35 11.79 15.70 1.24
C SER A 35 11.61 16.25 -0.18
N THR A 36 11.12 15.41 -1.10
CA THR A 36 10.47 15.93 -2.29
C THR A 36 9.41 16.89 -1.76
N GLY A 37 9.51 18.18 -2.11
CA GLY A 37 8.51 19.14 -1.64
C GLY A 37 7.12 18.68 -2.07
N GLN A 38 6.14 18.75 -1.16
CA GLN A 38 4.75 18.42 -1.46
C GLN A 38 4.30 19.10 -2.76
N VAL A 39 3.72 18.31 -3.68
CA VAL A 39 3.12 18.82 -4.91
C VAL A 39 2.08 19.88 -4.56
N LYS A 40 2.12 21.03 -5.26
CA LYS A 40 1.05 22.03 -5.16
C LYS A 40 0.08 21.84 -6.32
N LEU A 41 -1.18 21.64 -5.98
CA LEU A 41 -2.26 21.49 -6.93
C LEU A 41 -2.52 22.80 -7.68
N GLY A 42 -3.22 22.74 -8.82
CA GLY A 42 -3.64 23.96 -9.52
C GLY A 42 -4.43 24.91 -8.60
N ILE A 43 -5.31 24.37 -7.76
CA ILE A 43 -6.10 25.17 -6.81
C ILE A 43 -5.25 25.84 -5.72
N ASP A 44 -4.14 25.22 -5.28
CA ASP A 44 -3.18 25.83 -4.34
C ASP A 44 -2.49 27.06 -4.97
N ASN A 45 -2.41 27.11 -6.30
CA ASN A 45 -1.84 28.21 -7.05
C ASN A 45 -2.86 29.31 -7.42
N LEU A 46 -4.08 29.28 -6.87
CA LEU A 46 -5.11 30.29 -7.17
C LEU A 46 -4.63 31.72 -6.91
N ASP A 47 -3.94 32.00 -5.81
CA ASP A 47 -3.53 33.36 -5.44
C ASP A 47 -2.61 34.01 -6.48
N LYS A 48 -1.77 33.20 -7.14
CA LYS A 48 -0.89 33.66 -8.24
C LYS A 48 -1.66 33.94 -9.54
N ASN A 49 -2.91 33.46 -9.63
CA ASN A 49 -3.73 33.43 -10.83
C ASN A 49 -5.08 34.16 -10.67
N LEU A 50 -5.27 34.92 -9.59
CA LEU A 50 -6.53 35.64 -9.31
C LEU A 50 -6.94 36.62 -10.42
N SER A 51 -5.96 37.18 -11.15
CA SER A 51 -6.22 38.09 -12.28
C SER A 51 -7.07 37.47 -13.40
N ILE A 52 -7.10 36.14 -13.51
CA ILE A 52 -7.96 35.40 -14.45
C ILE A 52 -9.46 35.61 -14.10
N PHE A 53 -9.78 35.77 -12.82
CA PHE A 53 -11.14 35.81 -12.29
C PHE A 53 -11.64 37.23 -11.94
N GLU A 54 -10.78 38.25 -12.01
CA GLU A 54 -11.12 39.62 -11.63
C GLU A 54 -12.32 40.17 -12.42
N GLY A 55 -13.37 40.57 -11.69
CA GLY A 55 -14.60 41.12 -12.26
C GLY A 55 -15.46 40.12 -13.05
N LYS A 56 -15.18 38.81 -12.97
CA LYS A 56 -15.92 37.74 -13.66
C LYS A 56 -16.85 37.00 -12.70
N ARG A 57 -18.04 36.61 -13.17
CA ARG A 57 -18.91 35.64 -12.48
C ARG A 57 -18.40 34.23 -12.74
N VAL A 58 -18.07 33.49 -11.69
CA VAL A 58 -17.44 32.18 -11.77
C VAL A 58 -18.47 31.08 -11.61
N GLY A 59 -18.50 30.15 -12.56
CA GLY A 59 -19.14 28.85 -12.40
C GLY A 59 -18.09 27.80 -12.04
N LEU A 60 -18.37 26.86 -11.14
CA LEU A 60 -17.42 25.82 -10.74
C LEU A 60 -17.98 24.41 -11.00
N ILE A 61 -17.26 23.62 -11.78
CA ILE A 61 -17.46 22.17 -11.92
C ILE A 61 -16.53 21.49 -10.91
N THR A 62 -17.10 20.86 -9.89
CA THR A 62 -16.33 20.23 -8.80
C THR A 62 -17.10 19.06 -8.19
N ASN A 63 -16.45 18.36 -7.28
CA ASN A 63 -16.99 17.29 -6.46
C ASN A 63 -16.18 17.25 -5.13
N PRO A 64 -16.38 16.25 -4.24
CA PRO A 64 -15.64 16.20 -2.98
C PRO A 64 -14.12 16.07 -3.09
N SER A 65 -13.57 15.69 -4.25
CA SER A 65 -12.12 15.62 -4.48
C SER A 65 -11.50 16.98 -4.85
N GLY A 66 -12.33 17.95 -5.24
CA GLY A 66 -11.91 19.32 -5.52
C GLY A 66 -11.58 20.06 -4.24
N MET A 67 -10.40 19.80 -3.68
CA MET A 67 -9.89 20.39 -2.44
C MET A 67 -8.44 20.86 -2.58
N ASP A 68 -8.05 21.86 -1.80
CA ASP A 68 -6.67 22.31 -1.69
C ASP A 68 -5.83 21.40 -0.77
N SER A 69 -4.52 21.63 -0.72
CA SER A 69 -3.56 20.90 0.12
C SER A 69 -3.83 21.02 1.63
N ASN A 70 -4.70 21.96 2.05
CA ASN A 70 -5.11 22.18 3.43
C ASN A 70 -6.49 21.59 3.76
N PHE A 71 -7.04 20.74 2.89
CA PHE A 71 -8.38 20.15 3.03
C PHE A 71 -9.51 21.19 3.04
N LYS A 72 -9.34 22.29 2.31
CA LYS A 72 -10.44 23.22 2.05
C LYS A 72 -11.06 22.91 0.69
N SER A 73 -12.39 22.86 0.62
CA SER A 73 -13.11 22.66 -0.64
C SER A 73 -12.82 23.80 -1.62
N SER A 74 -12.66 23.48 -2.89
CA SER A 74 -12.57 24.44 -3.99
C SER A 74 -13.79 25.36 -4.07
N ILE A 75 -14.96 24.88 -3.62
CA ILE A 75 -16.17 25.69 -3.44
C ILE A 75 -15.87 26.85 -2.49
N ASP A 76 -15.35 26.55 -1.30
CA ASP A 76 -15.10 27.55 -0.26
C ASP A 76 -13.94 28.47 -0.64
N VAL A 77 -12.88 27.91 -1.22
CA VAL A 77 -11.71 28.68 -1.71
C VAL A 77 -12.14 29.72 -2.76
N LEU A 78 -12.93 29.33 -3.75
CA LEU A 78 -13.39 30.25 -4.79
C LEU A 78 -14.49 31.19 -4.31
N TYR A 79 -15.38 30.75 -3.41
CA TYR A 79 -16.41 31.60 -2.83
C TYR A 79 -15.81 32.77 -2.03
N GLU A 80 -14.72 32.53 -1.31
CA GLU A 80 -14.04 33.57 -0.52
C GLU A 80 -13.20 34.52 -1.36
N LYS A 81 -12.57 34.01 -2.44
CA LYS A 81 -11.55 34.77 -3.19
C LYS A 81 -12.03 35.29 -4.55
N THR A 82 -13.18 34.85 -5.03
CA THR A 82 -13.73 35.20 -6.35
C THR A 82 -15.23 35.49 -6.27
N ASN A 83 -15.85 35.90 -7.39
CA ASN A 83 -17.30 36.06 -7.47
C ASN A 83 -17.96 34.75 -7.97
N LEU A 84 -17.95 33.72 -7.13
CA LEU A 84 -18.58 32.43 -7.41
C LEU A 84 -20.11 32.54 -7.38
N THR A 85 -20.77 32.21 -8.49
CA THR A 85 -22.22 32.39 -8.66
C THR A 85 -22.98 31.11 -8.95
N THR A 86 -22.32 30.03 -9.38
CA THR A 86 -22.98 28.81 -9.83
C THR A 86 -22.08 27.59 -9.64
N LEU A 87 -22.67 26.47 -9.21
CA LEU A 87 -21.99 25.18 -9.07
C LEU A 87 -22.54 24.19 -10.09
N PHE A 88 -21.70 23.28 -10.53
CA PHE A 88 -22.03 22.20 -11.45
C PHE A 88 -21.56 20.88 -10.89
N ALA A 89 -22.49 19.94 -10.73
CA ALA A 89 -22.22 18.59 -10.25
C ALA A 89 -22.07 17.61 -11.42
N ALA A 90 -21.00 16.85 -11.45
CA ALA A 90 -20.82 15.73 -12.38
C ALA A 90 -21.56 14.46 -11.89
N GLU A 91 -21.18 13.30 -12.42
CA GLU A 91 -21.60 12.01 -11.87
C GLU A 91 -21.27 11.93 -10.37
N HIS A 92 -22.19 11.37 -9.58
CA HIS A 92 -22.18 11.26 -8.10
C HIS A 92 -22.59 12.49 -7.28
N GLY A 93 -22.85 13.64 -7.92
CA GLY A 93 -23.35 14.84 -7.23
C GLY A 93 -22.26 15.72 -6.58
N ILE A 94 -22.62 16.93 -6.14
CA ILE A 94 -21.65 17.91 -5.62
C ILE A 94 -20.98 17.45 -4.32
N ARG A 95 -21.70 16.68 -3.49
CA ARG A 95 -21.21 16.09 -2.23
C ARG A 95 -20.86 14.59 -2.35
N GLY A 96 -20.92 14.00 -3.55
CA GLY A 96 -20.41 12.66 -3.87
C GLY A 96 -21.14 11.47 -3.23
N ASN A 97 -22.40 11.64 -2.83
CA ASN A 97 -23.16 10.64 -2.07
C ASN A 97 -24.02 9.69 -2.93
N ALA A 98 -24.07 9.88 -4.26
CA ALA A 98 -24.86 9.04 -5.18
C ALA A 98 -24.02 7.91 -5.82
N GLN A 99 -24.59 6.71 -5.98
CA GLN A 99 -23.91 5.56 -6.59
C GLN A 99 -23.74 5.72 -8.12
N ALA A 100 -22.94 4.86 -8.73
CA ALA A 100 -22.78 4.84 -10.18
C ALA A 100 -24.12 4.55 -10.87
N GLY A 101 -24.46 5.37 -11.86
CA GLY A 101 -25.76 5.28 -12.56
C GLY A 101 -26.96 5.91 -11.83
N ASP A 102 -26.82 6.40 -10.60
CA ASP A 102 -27.92 7.07 -9.87
C ASP A 102 -28.28 8.43 -10.51
N ASN A 103 -29.53 8.85 -10.33
CA ASN A 103 -29.98 10.16 -10.79
C ASN A 103 -29.51 11.27 -9.83
N VAL A 104 -28.88 12.30 -10.38
CA VAL A 104 -28.43 13.50 -9.66
C VAL A 104 -29.22 14.69 -10.22
N GLY A 105 -29.94 15.41 -9.36
CA GLY A 105 -30.77 16.55 -9.73
C GLY A 105 -30.12 17.90 -9.45
N ASN A 106 -30.82 18.98 -9.82
CA ASN A 106 -30.44 20.34 -9.41
C ASN A 106 -30.76 20.55 -7.92
N GLU A 107 -29.92 21.32 -7.23
CA GLU A 107 -30.05 21.61 -5.80
C GLU A 107 -29.53 23.01 -5.46
N VAL A 108 -29.58 23.38 -4.18
CA VAL A 108 -28.98 24.60 -3.64
C VAL A 108 -27.94 24.18 -2.62
N ASP A 109 -26.72 24.70 -2.76
CA ASP A 109 -25.67 24.42 -1.80
C ASP A 109 -25.99 25.04 -0.44
N GLU A 110 -26.04 24.22 0.60
CA GLU A 110 -26.51 24.64 1.93
C GLU A 110 -25.60 25.67 2.62
N VAL A 111 -24.31 25.72 2.24
CA VAL A 111 -23.33 26.62 2.86
C VAL A 111 -23.28 27.97 2.16
N THR A 112 -23.15 27.94 0.82
CA THR A 112 -22.96 29.15 0.03
C THR A 112 -24.27 29.77 -0.45
N GLY A 113 -25.38 29.00 -0.42
CA GLY A 113 -26.68 29.37 -0.99
C GLY A 113 -26.70 29.39 -2.52
N LEU A 114 -25.66 28.88 -3.18
CA LEU A 114 -25.52 28.92 -4.64
C LEU A 114 -26.35 27.82 -5.33
N PRO A 115 -26.85 28.07 -6.55
CA PRO A 115 -27.49 27.04 -7.35
C PRO A 115 -26.46 25.98 -7.78
N VAL A 116 -26.87 24.72 -7.71
CA VAL A 116 -26.11 23.56 -8.20
C VAL A 116 -26.87 22.93 -9.36
N HIS A 117 -26.24 22.88 -10.53
CA HIS A 117 -26.78 22.24 -11.73
C HIS A 117 -26.17 20.85 -11.94
N SER A 118 -27.00 19.84 -12.18
CA SER A 118 -26.52 18.50 -12.54
C SER A 118 -26.09 18.44 -14.01
N LEU A 119 -24.87 17.96 -14.24
CA LEU A 119 -24.30 17.61 -15.54
C LEU A 119 -24.29 16.09 -15.75
N TYR A 120 -25.29 15.40 -15.20
CA TYR A 120 -25.49 13.96 -15.34
C TYR A 120 -26.92 13.62 -15.79
N GLY A 121 -27.15 12.38 -16.24
CA GLY A 121 -28.46 11.93 -16.73
C GLY A 121 -28.83 12.55 -18.09
N SER A 122 -29.96 13.26 -18.17
CA SER A 122 -30.45 13.86 -19.41
C SER A 122 -29.61 15.05 -19.89
N THR A 123 -28.90 15.72 -18.97
CA THR A 123 -28.14 16.94 -19.25
C THR A 123 -26.69 16.69 -18.89
N LYS A 124 -25.83 16.39 -19.87
CA LYS A 124 -24.40 16.13 -19.66
C LYS A 124 -23.48 17.31 -20.01
N LYS A 125 -24.04 18.26 -20.76
CA LYS A 125 -23.38 19.46 -21.26
C LYS A 125 -24.10 20.68 -20.65
N PRO A 126 -23.38 21.67 -20.09
CA PRO A 126 -24.00 22.90 -19.60
C PRO A 126 -24.85 23.55 -20.70
N THR A 127 -26.10 23.90 -20.38
CA THR A 127 -26.96 24.58 -21.35
C THR A 127 -26.67 26.09 -21.35
N PRO A 128 -27.04 26.83 -22.42
CA PRO A 128 -26.91 28.29 -22.44
C PRO A 128 -27.56 28.98 -21.23
N GLU A 129 -28.70 28.47 -20.76
CA GLU A 129 -29.42 29.00 -19.59
C GLU A 129 -28.62 28.82 -18.30
N MET A 130 -27.96 27.67 -18.14
CA MET A 130 -27.08 27.43 -16.98
C MET A 130 -25.85 28.35 -16.99
N LEU A 131 -25.46 28.88 -18.16
CA LEU A 131 -24.29 29.76 -18.34
C LEU A 131 -24.66 31.26 -18.39
N GLU A 132 -25.93 31.63 -18.21
CA GLU A 132 -26.38 33.03 -18.28
C GLU A 132 -25.72 33.89 -17.19
N ASN A 133 -25.56 33.31 -16.00
CA ASN A 133 -24.96 33.96 -14.83
C ASN A 133 -23.47 33.68 -14.62
N VAL A 134 -22.80 33.18 -15.67
CA VAL A 134 -21.40 32.77 -15.63
C VAL A 134 -20.62 33.41 -16.77
N ASP A 135 -19.47 34.00 -16.48
CA ASP A 135 -18.55 34.56 -17.49
C ASP A 135 -17.35 33.62 -17.72
N ILE A 136 -16.96 32.88 -16.68
CA ILE A 136 -15.84 31.94 -16.66
C ILE A 136 -16.24 30.68 -15.91
N VAL A 137 -15.94 29.51 -16.48
CA VAL A 137 -16.19 28.20 -15.84
C VAL A 137 -14.86 27.62 -15.39
N ALA A 138 -14.71 27.37 -14.10
CA ALA A 138 -13.60 26.65 -13.51
C ALA A 138 -13.91 25.16 -13.37
N TYR A 139 -12.90 24.32 -13.51
CA TYR A 139 -12.96 22.87 -13.29
C TYR A 139 -11.89 22.48 -12.25
N ASP A 140 -12.31 21.79 -11.18
CA ASP A 140 -11.42 21.24 -10.17
C ASP A 140 -11.94 19.90 -9.65
N MET A 141 -11.51 18.78 -10.26
CA MET A 141 -11.85 17.42 -9.82
C MET A 141 -10.71 16.45 -10.10
N GLN A 142 -10.45 15.53 -9.17
CA GLN A 142 -9.49 14.45 -9.32
C GLN A 142 -10.04 13.37 -10.29
N ASP A 143 -9.34 13.17 -11.41
CA ASP A 143 -9.54 12.04 -12.31
C ASP A 143 -8.74 10.80 -11.85
N VAL A 144 -8.91 9.66 -12.53
CA VAL A 144 -8.27 8.37 -12.19
C VAL A 144 -7.34 7.83 -13.29
N GLY A 145 -7.12 8.60 -14.36
CA GLY A 145 -6.25 8.23 -15.48
C GLY A 145 -6.87 7.23 -16.46
N ALA A 146 -8.20 7.10 -16.48
CA ALA A 146 -8.92 6.13 -17.30
C ALA A 146 -9.91 6.76 -18.29
N ARG A 147 -9.90 6.33 -19.56
CA ARG A 147 -10.79 6.83 -20.64
C ARG A 147 -12.28 6.75 -20.31
N PHE A 148 -12.69 5.68 -19.62
CA PHE A 148 -14.08 5.42 -19.28
C PHE A 148 -14.51 6.02 -17.94
N TYR A 149 -13.61 6.71 -17.24
CA TYR A 149 -13.99 7.54 -16.11
C TYR A 149 -14.56 8.87 -16.63
N THR A 150 -15.81 9.17 -16.29
CA THR A 150 -16.63 10.14 -17.04
C THR A 150 -16.26 11.60 -16.81
N TYR A 151 -15.37 11.91 -15.87
CA TYR A 151 -15.01 13.28 -15.50
C TYR A 151 -14.31 14.04 -16.63
N ILE A 152 -13.40 13.38 -17.34
CA ILE A 152 -12.78 13.95 -18.55
C ILE A 152 -13.79 14.18 -19.69
N ASN A 153 -14.89 13.43 -19.73
CA ASN A 153 -15.97 13.63 -20.70
C ASN A 153 -16.90 14.80 -20.28
N THR A 154 -17.15 14.98 -18.98
CA THR A 154 -17.80 16.19 -18.44
C THR A 154 -16.97 17.44 -18.72
N LEU A 155 -15.64 17.38 -18.54
CA LEU A 155 -14.71 18.45 -18.89
C LEU A 155 -14.84 18.81 -20.38
N ALA A 156 -14.81 17.81 -21.26
CA ALA A 156 -14.93 18.01 -22.71
C ALA A 156 -16.25 18.70 -23.10
N TYR A 157 -17.39 18.22 -22.60
CA TYR A 157 -18.68 18.85 -22.88
C TYR A 157 -18.76 20.28 -22.34
N ALA A 158 -18.19 20.55 -21.16
CA ALA A 158 -18.17 21.90 -20.61
C ALA A 158 -17.28 22.85 -21.44
N MET A 159 -16.15 22.36 -21.96
CA MET A 159 -15.31 23.12 -22.90
C MET A 159 -16.06 23.45 -24.19
N GLU A 160 -16.77 22.49 -24.78
CA GLU A 160 -17.60 22.73 -25.96
C GLU A 160 -18.70 23.76 -25.67
N ALA A 161 -19.40 23.64 -24.52
CA ALA A 161 -20.44 24.60 -24.14
C ALA A 161 -19.87 26.01 -23.93
N CYS A 162 -18.66 26.12 -23.36
CA CYS A 162 -17.98 27.40 -23.21
C CYS A 162 -17.57 28.00 -24.56
N ALA A 163 -17.07 27.17 -25.50
CA ALA A 163 -16.76 27.62 -26.85
C ALA A 163 -18.00 28.16 -27.58
N GLU A 164 -19.11 27.42 -27.53
CA GLU A 164 -20.40 27.79 -28.14
C GLU A 164 -20.98 29.08 -27.56
N ASN A 165 -20.77 29.33 -26.27
CA ASN A 165 -21.32 30.48 -25.55
C ASN A 165 -20.29 31.60 -25.28
N ASN A 166 -19.12 31.53 -25.93
CA ASN A 166 -18.04 32.51 -25.81
C ASN A 166 -17.60 32.78 -24.35
N LYS A 167 -17.53 31.71 -23.54
CA LYS A 167 -17.05 31.73 -22.16
C LYS A 167 -15.59 31.28 -22.10
N THR A 168 -14.88 31.72 -21.06
CA THR A 168 -13.54 31.20 -20.74
C THR A 168 -13.69 29.94 -19.89
N PHE A 169 -12.87 28.93 -20.14
CA PHE A 169 -12.80 27.70 -19.35
C PHE A 169 -11.44 27.62 -18.66
N VAL A 170 -11.42 27.37 -17.35
CA VAL A 170 -10.21 27.30 -16.53
C VAL A 170 -10.12 25.92 -15.91
N VAL A 171 -8.98 25.25 -16.06
CA VAL A 171 -8.70 23.98 -15.38
C VAL A 171 -7.70 24.23 -14.26
N PHE A 172 -8.09 23.94 -13.01
CA PHE A 172 -7.14 23.75 -11.93
C PHE A 172 -6.57 22.35 -12.05
N ASP A 173 -5.33 22.24 -12.51
CA ASP A 173 -4.76 20.95 -12.87
C ASP A 173 -4.49 20.08 -11.62
N ARG A 174 -4.54 18.76 -11.81
CA ARG A 174 -4.36 17.75 -10.76
C ARG A 174 -3.50 16.59 -11.25
N PRO A 175 -2.82 15.86 -10.35
CA PRO A 175 -2.02 14.71 -10.71
C PRO A 175 -2.86 13.68 -11.45
N ASN A 176 -2.31 13.07 -12.51
CA ASN A 176 -2.81 11.77 -12.92
C ASN A 176 -2.35 10.77 -11.84
N PRO A 177 -3.27 10.13 -11.10
CA PRO A 177 -2.88 9.40 -9.90
C PRO A 177 -2.08 8.13 -10.20
N ILE A 178 -2.12 7.68 -11.45
CA ILE A 178 -1.37 6.53 -11.94
C ILE A 178 -0.27 6.99 -12.92
N GLY A 179 0.28 8.19 -12.75
CA GLY A 179 1.39 8.70 -13.55
C GLY A 179 1.05 8.96 -15.03
N GLY A 180 2.10 9.22 -15.81
CA GLY A 180 2.07 9.62 -17.22
C GLY A 180 2.25 8.46 -18.20
N GLU A 181 2.21 7.21 -17.73
CA GLU A 181 2.29 6.03 -18.57
C GLU A 181 1.05 5.83 -19.43
N VAL A 182 1.24 5.28 -20.63
CA VAL A 182 0.20 5.12 -21.67
C VAL A 182 -0.01 3.65 -21.96
N GLN A 183 -1.24 3.15 -21.76
CA GLN A 183 -1.57 1.74 -21.97
C GLN A 183 -2.96 1.59 -22.59
N GLY A 184 -3.06 0.81 -23.66
CA GLY A 184 -4.32 0.35 -24.24
C GLY A 184 -4.42 0.55 -25.74
N ASN A 185 -5.59 0.20 -26.27
CA ASN A 185 -5.95 0.41 -27.67
C ASN A 185 -6.79 1.69 -27.82
N LEU A 186 -6.69 2.32 -28.98
CA LEU A 186 -7.48 3.48 -29.35
C LEU A 186 -8.96 3.12 -29.42
N LEU A 187 -9.79 4.07 -28.99
CA LEU A 187 -11.22 4.02 -29.24
C LEU A 187 -11.47 4.26 -30.74
N ASN A 188 -12.17 3.33 -31.39
CA ASN A 188 -12.76 3.56 -32.69
C ASN A 188 -13.96 4.52 -32.51
N PRO A 189 -14.03 5.65 -33.25
CA PRO A 189 -15.13 6.62 -33.17
C PRO A 189 -16.54 6.05 -33.32
N ASP A 190 -16.73 4.93 -34.04
CA ASP A 190 -18.03 4.25 -34.15
C ASP A 190 -18.54 3.74 -32.78
N PHE A 191 -17.62 3.52 -31.85
CA PHE A 191 -17.89 3.12 -30.48
C PHE A 191 -17.88 4.29 -29.49
N SER A 192 -17.80 5.54 -29.96
CA SER A 192 -17.87 6.72 -29.10
C SER A 192 -19.16 6.75 -28.26
N SER A 193 -19.04 7.21 -27.02
CA SER A 193 -20.12 7.34 -26.04
C SER A 193 -19.68 8.22 -24.85
N PHE A 194 -20.54 8.38 -23.83
CA PHE A 194 -20.19 9.13 -22.63
C PHE A 194 -19.09 8.47 -21.77
N VAL A 195 -18.77 7.19 -21.99
CA VAL A 195 -17.64 6.49 -21.34
C VAL A 195 -16.40 6.42 -22.25
N GLY A 196 -16.31 7.31 -23.23
CA GLY A 196 -15.21 7.41 -24.16
C GLY A 196 -15.63 8.21 -25.38
N MET A 197 -15.33 9.51 -25.39
CA MET A 197 -15.76 10.42 -26.45
C MET A 197 -14.77 10.48 -27.62
N TYR A 198 -13.48 10.54 -27.31
CA TYR A 198 -12.41 10.76 -28.28
C TYR A 198 -11.52 9.52 -28.48
N PRO A 199 -10.87 9.37 -29.65
CA PRO A 199 -9.93 8.28 -29.94
C PRO A 199 -8.66 8.37 -29.09
N ILE A 200 -8.79 8.01 -27.81
CA ILE A 200 -7.72 7.88 -26.82
C ILE A 200 -7.66 6.43 -26.32
N VAL A 201 -6.53 6.03 -25.74
CA VAL A 201 -6.35 4.70 -25.14
C VAL A 201 -6.95 4.62 -23.73
N GLN A 202 -7.08 3.43 -23.14
CA GLN A 202 -7.68 3.22 -21.82
C GLN A 202 -6.95 3.97 -20.70
N ARG A 203 -5.63 3.78 -20.54
CA ARG A 203 -4.76 4.57 -19.64
C ARG A 203 -4.06 5.62 -20.48
N TYR A 204 -4.60 6.84 -20.48
CA TYR A 204 -4.23 7.86 -21.45
C TYR A 204 -3.01 8.71 -21.05
N GLY A 205 -2.51 8.57 -19.82
CA GLY A 205 -1.24 9.13 -19.37
C GLY A 205 -1.14 10.65 -19.39
N MET A 206 -2.23 11.41 -19.21
CA MET A 206 -2.17 12.87 -19.12
C MET A 206 -2.81 13.36 -17.82
N THR A 207 -2.46 14.55 -17.37
CA THR A 207 -3.28 15.27 -16.39
C THR A 207 -4.57 15.78 -17.03
N VAL A 208 -5.52 16.27 -16.23
CA VAL A 208 -6.76 16.86 -16.75
C VAL A 208 -6.50 18.14 -17.54
N GLY A 209 -5.48 18.93 -17.16
CA GLY A 209 -5.03 20.12 -17.89
C GLY A 209 -4.34 19.79 -19.21
N GLU A 210 -3.46 18.78 -19.23
CA GLU A 210 -2.84 18.25 -20.46
C GLU A 210 -3.90 17.69 -21.42
N TYR A 211 -4.86 16.92 -20.89
CA TYR A 211 -5.99 16.38 -21.66
C TYR A 211 -6.85 17.50 -22.25
N ALA A 212 -7.17 18.55 -21.48
CA ALA A 212 -7.92 19.71 -21.97
C ALA A 212 -7.20 20.40 -23.15
N LYS A 213 -5.87 20.62 -23.04
CA LYS A 213 -5.07 21.17 -24.14
C LYS A 213 -5.11 20.26 -25.38
N PHE A 214 -4.92 18.94 -25.18
CA PHE A 214 -4.97 17.93 -26.25
C PHE A 214 -6.30 17.97 -27.00
N ILE A 215 -7.43 17.88 -26.30
CA ILE A 215 -8.73 17.81 -26.99
C ILE A 215 -9.13 19.13 -27.66
N ASN A 216 -8.71 20.27 -27.08
CA ASN A 216 -9.03 21.59 -27.64
C ASN A 216 -8.41 21.77 -29.03
N GLU A 217 -7.15 21.34 -29.19
CA GLU A 217 -6.41 21.45 -30.45
C GLU A 217 -6.75 20.33 -31.42
N GLU A 218 -6.66 19.06 -31.01
CA GLU A 218 -6.81 17.91 -31.92
C GLU A 218 -8.24 17.72 -32.44
N PHE A 219 -9.25 18.16 -31.68
CA PHE A 219 -10.66 18.03 -32.06
C PHE A 219 -11.35 19.37 -32.32
N ASN A 220 -10.58 20.46 -32.45
CA ASN A 220 -11.06 21.79 -32.83
C ASN A 220 -12.24 22.28 -31.97
N ILE A 221 -12.18 22.06 -30.65
CA ILE A 221 -13.21 22.61 -29.73
C ILE A 221 -13.16 24.14 -29.74
N ASN A 222 -11.96 24.73 -29.93
CA ASN A 222 -11.74 26.18 -30.00
C ASN A 222 -12.23 26.93 -28.74
N CYS A 223 -12.17 26.28 -27.58
CA CYS A 223 -12.49 26.88 -26.30
C CYS A 223 -11.38 27.87 -25.88
N LYS A 224 -11.77 28.98 -25.24
CA LYS A 224 -10.84 29.90 -24.56
C LYS A 224 -10.37 29.24 -23.26
N LEU A 225 -9.34 28.41 -23.38
CA LEU A 225 -8.82 27.56 -22.30
C LEU A 225 -7.67 28.24 -21.57
N GLU A 226 -7.75 28.29 -20.25
CA GLU A 226 -6.64 28.57 -19.34
C GLU A 226 -6.39 27.33 -18.47
N VAL A 227 -5.13 27.00 -18.21
CA VAL A 227 -4.75 25.91 -17.31
C VAL A 227 -3.90 26.49 -16.19
N VAL A 228 -4.35 26.32 -14.96
CA VAL A 228 -3.59 26.65 -13.76
C VAL A 228 -2.78 25.42 -13.38
N GLU A 229 -1.50 25.45 -13.74
CA GLU A 229 -0.56 24.32 -13.63
C GLU A 229 -0.21 24.00 -12.16
N MET A 230 0.13 22.74 -11.91
CA MET A 230 0.69 22.28 -10.65
C MET A 230 2.16 22.70 -10.50
N GLU A 231 2.68 22.66 -9.27
CA GLU A 231 4.13 22.75 -9.01
C GLU A 231 4.62 21.44 -8.38
N GLY A 232 5.73 20.90 -8.89
CA GLY A 232 6.45 19.77 -8.29
C GLY A 232 6.02 18.38 -8.77
N TRP A 233 4.88 18.23 -9.44
CA TRP A 233 4.50 16.94 -10.03
C TRP A 233 5.36 16.63 -11.27
N THR A 234 5.83 15.40 -11.36
CA THR A 234 6.49 14.84 -12.54
C THR A 234 5.71 13.63 -13.05
N ARG A 235 5.89 13.31 -14.34
CA ARG A 235 5.06 12.30 -15.01
C ARG A 235 5.21 10.89 -14.44
N ASP A 236 6.36 10.59 -13.85
CA ASP A 236 6.67 9.33 -13.18
C ASP A 236 6.03 9.20 -11.80
N MET A 237 5.52 10.30 -11.20
CA MET A 237 4.87 10.24 -9.89
C MET A 237 3.47 9.61 -9.95
N TYR A 238 3.28 8.57 -9.16
CA TYR A 238 1.98 8.11 -8.67
C TYR A 238 1.48 9.04 -7.55
N TYR A 239 0.19 8.94 -7.23
CA TYR A 239 -0.44 9.84 -6.25
C TYR A 239 0.22 9.78 -4.86
N ASP A 240 0.63 8.60 -4.41
CA ASP A 240 1.30 8.37 -3.14
C ASP A 240 2.70 9.00 -3.06
N GLU A 241 3.32 9.32 -4.20
CA GLU A 241 4.63 9.97 -4.27
C GLU A 241 4.53 11.52 -4.28
N THR A 242 3.32 12.07 -4.32
CA THR A 242 3.09 13.51 -4.41
C THR A 242 3.27 14.27 -3.08
N GLY A 243 3.31 13.54 -1.96
CA GLY A 243 3.29 14.12 -0.62
C GLY A 243 1.95 14.77 -0.23
N LEU A 244 0.89 14.62 -1.03
CA LEU A 244 -0.46 15.09 -0.68
C LEU A 244 -1.11 14.26 0.45
N ASN A 245 -0.54 13.08 0.74
CA ASN A 245 -0.84 12.16 1.84
C ASN A 245 -2.33 11.80 2.06
N THR A 246 -3.21 12.16 1.11
CA THR A 246 -4.66 12.13 1.33
C THR A 246 -5.41 11.82 0.04
N TRP A 247 -5.68 10.55 -0.21
CA TRP A 247 -6.56 10.14 -1.30
C TRP A 247 -8.03 10.42 -0.94
N VAL A 248 -8.60 11.51 -1.46
CA VAL A 248 -10.04 11.75 -1.40
C VAL A 248 -10.72 11.01 -2.54
N MET A 249 -11.46 9.96 -2.19
CA MET A 249 -12.15 9.10 -3.16
C MET A 249 -13.01 9.93 -4.14
N PRO A 250 -12.68 9.94 -5.46
CA PRO A 250 -13.40 10.76 -6.42
C PRO A 250 -14.82 10.23 -6.67
N SER A 251 -15.07 8.94 -6.47
CA SER A 251 -16.40 8.32 -6.51
C SER A 251 -16.55 7.21 -5.46
N PRO A 252 -17.79 6.78 -5.13
CA PRO A 252 -18.03 5.74 -4.13
C PRO A 252 -17.28 4.43 -4.37
N ASN A 253 -17.05 4.04 -5.62
CA ASN A 253 -16.38 2.80 -5.98
C ASN A 253 -14.93 3.00 -6.46
N MET A 254 -14.35 4.18 -6.21
CA MET A 254 -12.92 4.46 -6.37
C MET A 254 -12.29 4.77 -5.00
N PRO A 255 -12.31 3.81 -4.04
CA PRO A 255 -11.91 4.10 -2.69
C PRO A 255 -10.42 4.38 -2.56
N THR A 256 -9.54 3.69 -3.29
CA THR A 256 -8.08 3.74 -3.06
C THR A 256 -7.29 3.99 -4.36
N LEU A 257 -6.02 4.40 -4.22
CA LEU A 257 -5.07 4.46 -5.34
C LEU A 257 -4.90 3.08 -6.00
N THR A 258 -4.81 2.00 -5.21
CA THR A 258 -4.72 0.63 -5.74
C THR A 258 -5.89 0.29 -6.67
N THR A 259 -7.11 0.72 -6.31
CA THR A 259 -8.28 0.59 -7.19
C THR A 259 -8.06 1.31 -8.52
N SER A 260 -7.52 2.54 -8.51
CA SER A 260 -7.20 3.32 -9.72
C SER A 260 -6.18 2.62 -10.62
N ILE A 261 -5.16 1.98 -10.03
CA ILE A 261 -4.09 1.28 -10.76
C ILE A 261 -4.67 0.12 -11.61
N VAL A 262 -5.57 -0.68 -11.04
CA VAL A 262 -6.14 -1.85 -11.74
C VAL A 262 -7.34 -1.48 -12.62
N TYR A 263 -8.05 -0.39 -12.31
CA TYR A 263 -9.32 0.00 -12.93
C TYR A 263 -9.27 0.10 -14.45
N THR A 264 -8.18 0.63 -15.02
CA THR A 264 -7.99 0.77 -16.48
C THR A 264 -8.04 -0.58 -17.21
N GLY A 265 -7.74 -1.67 -16.52
CA GLY A 265 -7.87 -3.05 -17.01
C GLY A 265 -9.15 -3.74 -16.58
N THR A 266 -9.57 -3.59 -15.34
CA THR A 266 -10.64 -4.41 -14.75
C THR A 266 -12.05 -3.84 -14.95
N CYS A 267 -12.21 -2.56 -15.29
CA CYS A 267 -13.53 -1.99 -15.60
C CYS A 267 -14.22 -2.67 -16.79
N VAL A 268 -13.48 -3.33 -17.68
CA VAL A 268 -14.06 -4.08 -18.83
C VAL A 268 -15.08 -5.14 -18.39
N PHE A 269 -14.97 -5.65 -17.16
CA PHE A 269 -15.91 -6.63 -16.61
C PHE A 269 -17.32 -6.07 -16.43
N GLU A 270 -17.50 -4.74 -16.34
CA GLU A 270 -18.83 -4.10 -16.37
C GLU A 270 -19.64 -4.50 -17.62
N GLY A 271 -18.97 -4.78 -18.75
CA GLY A 271 -19.59 -5.25 -19.99
C GLY A 271 -19.94 -6.74 -20.02
N THR A 272 -19.79 -7.46 -18.91
CA THR A 272 -19.97 -8.93 -18.81
C THR A 272 -20.88 -9.31 -17.64
N ASN A 273 -21.27 -10.58 -17.54
CA ASN A 273 -21.96 -11.12 -16.37
C ASN A 273 -21.02 -11.45 -15.19
N VAL A 274 -19.72 -11.21 -15.27
CA VAL A 274 -18.77 -11.40 -14.17
C VAL A 274 -18.76 -10.14 -13.29
N SER A 275 -18.78 -10.31 -11.96
CA SER A 275 -18.70 -9.22 -11.00
C SER A 275 -17.32 -8.60 -10.98
N GLU A 276 -17.30 -7.27 -11.06
CA GLU A 276 -16.13 -6.42 -10.85
C GLU A 276 -15.97 -5.98 -9.39
N GLY A 277 -16.57 -6.69 -8.43
CA GLY A 277 -16.34 -6.46 -7.00
C GLY A 277 -17.10 -5.27 -6.40
N ARG A 278 -17.90 -4.53 -7.19
CA ARG A 278 -18.89 -3.59 -6.65
C ARG A 278 -19.82 -4.32 -5.66
N GLY A 279 -20.24 -3.64 -4.60
CA GLY A 279 -20.93 -4.30 -3.47
C GLY A 279 -19.99 -4.86 -2.40
N THR A 280 -18.68 -4.68 -2.55
CA THR A 280 -17.66 -5.03 -1.55
C THR A 280 -16.85 -3.78 -1.17
N THR A 281 -15.86 -3.94 -0.29
CA THR A 281 -14.91 -2.89 0.08
C THR A 281 -13.70 -2.79 -0.86
N ARG A 282 -13.60 -3.67 -1.86
CA ARG A 282 -12.50 -3.75 -2.84
C ARG A 282 -13.04 -3.83 -4.28
N PRO A 283 -13.84 -2.84 -4.74
CA PRO A 283 -14.32 -2.80 -6.11
C PRO A 283 -13.15 -2.75 -7.10
N PHE A 284 -13.32 -3.36 -8.26
CA PHE A 284 -12.36 -3.48 -9.38
C PHE A 284 -11.07 -4.25 -9.08
N GLU A 285 -10.73 -4.45 -7.81
CA GLU A 285 -9.64 -5.34 -7.37
C GLU A 285 -10.11 -6.80 -7.29
N LEU A 286 -11.39 -7.03 -7.01
CA LEU A 286 -12.03 -8.36 -6.98
C LEU A 286 -12.80 -8.63 -8.27
N ILE A 287 -12.48 -9.73 -8.96
CA ILE A 287 -13.17 -10.20 -10.17
C ILE A 287 -13.68 -11.62 -9.94
N GLY A 288 -14.98 -11.87 -10.12
CA GLY A 288 -15.54 -13.20 -9.83
C GLY A 288 -17.02 -13.39 -10.19
N ALA A 289 -17.48 -14.62 -10.08
CA ALA A 289 -18.88 -15.01 -10.27
C ALA A 289 -19.19 -16.29 -9.47
N PRO A 290 -20.47 -16.61 -9.17
CA PRO A 290 -20.84 -17.79 -8.36
C PRO A 290 -20.46 -19.14 -8.97
N TRP A 291 -20.07 -19.14 -10.24
CA TRP A 291 -19.75 -20.34 -11.00
C TRP A 291 -18.27 -20.52 -11.31
N ILE A 292 -17.43 -19.61 -10.83
CA ILE A 292 -15.97 -19.66 -10.97
C ILE A 292 -15.38 -20.40 -9.78
N GLU A 293 -14.43 -21.31 -10.06
CA GLU A 293 -13.60 -21.97 -9.06
C GLU A 293 -12.37 -21.09 -8.77
N PRO A 294 -12.25 -20.48 -7.57
CA PRO A 294 -11.24 -19.44 -7.29
C PRO A 294 -9.80 -19.90 -7.53
N MET A 295 -9.48 -21.11 -7.09
CA MET A 295 -8.11 -21.63 -7.12
C MET A 295 -7.68 -21.99 -8.54
N ASP A 296 -8.57 -22.62 -9.31
CA ASP A 296 -8.29 -22.95 -10.72
C ASP A 296 -8.04 -21.68 -11.54
N LEU A 297 -8.86 -20.65 -11.33
CA LEU A 297 -8.69 -19.36 -12.02
C LEU A 297 -7.38 -18.68 -11.59
N SER A 298 -7.10 -18.60 -10.29
CA SER A 298 -5.85 -18.02 -9.76
C SER A 298 -4.62 -18.73 -10.33
N ASN A 299 -4.58 -20.06 -10.27
CA ASN A 299 -3.48 -20.87 -10.82
C ASN A 299 -3.30 -20.65 -12.32
N LYS A 300 -4.41 -20.64 -13.07
CA LYS A 300 -4.36 -20.41 -14.52
C LYS A 300 -3.82 -19.03 -14.85
N LEU A 301 -4.28 -17.98 -14.18
CA LEU A 301 -3.82 -16.62 -14.42
C LEU A 301 -2.36 -16.42 -14.00
N ASN A 302 -1.94 -16.95 -12.84
CA ASN A 302 -0.55 -16.91 -12.40
C ASN A 302 0.39 -17.66 -13.36
N SER A 303 -0.08 -18.74 -14.01
CA SER A 303 0.71 -19.47 -15.01
C SER A 303 1.01 -18.69 -16.29
N LEU A 304 0.30 -17.57 -16.53
CA LEU A 304 0.56 -16.68 -17.68
C LEU A 304 1.85 -15.87 -17.51
N GLY A 305 2.39 -15.76 -16.29
CA GLY A 305 3.63 -15.02 -16.03
C GLY A 305 3.57 -13.54 -16.37
N LEU A 306 2.41 -12.90 -16.17
CA LEU A 306 2.22 -11.47 -16.44
C LEU A 306 3.13 -10.62 -15.52
N PRO A 307 3.89 -9.65 -16.07
CA PRO A 307 4.77 -8.80 -15.26
C PRO A 307 4.02 -7.94 -14.24
N GLY A 308 4.60 -7.79 -13.05
CA GLY A 308 4.12 -6.89 -12.01
C GLY A 308 2.80 -7.25 -11.34
N VAL A 309 2.25 -8.45 -11.55
CA VAL A 309 0.95 -8.86 -11.00
C VAL A 309 0.94 -10.30 -10.48
N LYS A 310 0.21 -10.51 -9.39
CA LYS A 310 -0.19 -11.82 -8.86
C LYS A 310 -1.70 -11.86 -8.68
N PHE A 311 -2.27 -13.05 -8.83
CA PHE A 311 -3.71 -13.28 -8.64
C PHE A 311 -3.92 -14.17 -7.43
N ARG A 312 -4.59 -13.67 -6.40
CA ARG A 312 -4.96 -14.47 -5.24
C ARG A 312 -6.37 -15.01 -5.44
N ALA A 313 -6.58 -16.31 -5.21
CA ALA A 313 -7.92 -16.86 -5.13
C ALA A 313 -8.76 -16.10 -4.08
N ALA A 314 -9.97 -15.68 -4.44
CA ALA A 314 -10.84 -14.91 -3.57
C ALA A 314 -12.29 -15.38 -3.68
N SER A 315 -12.99 -15.30 -2.55
CA SER A 315 -14.44 -15.48 -2.47
C SER A 315 -15.05 -14.24 -1.84
N PHE A 316 -16.12 -13.71 -2.42
CA PHE A 316 -16.74 -12.47 -1.95
C PHE A 316 -18.24 -12.44 -2.24
N THR A 317 -18.98 -11.68 -1.44
CA THR A 317 -20.44 -11.56 -1.56
C THR A 317 -20.84 -10.10 -1.81
N PRO A 318 -21.19 -9.73 -3.05
CA PRO A 318 -21.67 -8.38 -3.37
C PRO A 318 -22.96 -8.03 -2.61
N THR A 319 -22.99 -6.85 -2.00
CA THR A 319 -24.19 -6.30 -1.31
C THR A 319 -25.08 -5.48 -2.24
N PHE A 320 -24.54 -5.01 -3.36
CA PHE A 320 -25.25 -4.40 -4.48
C PHE A 320 -24.54 -4.74 -5.80
N SER A 321 -25.12 -4.38 -6.95
CA SER A 321 -24.63 -4.76 -8.28
C SER A 321 -24.77 -6.26 -8.56
N LYS A 322 -24.00 -6.79 -9.51
CA LYS A 322 -24.11 -8.17 -10.01
C LYS A 322 -24.07 -9.19 -8.87
N TYR A 323 -24.98 -10.16 -8.96
CA TYR A 323 -25.14 -11.24 -7.98
C TYR A 323 -25.59 -10.82 -6.57
N SER A 324 -25.99 -9.56 -6.36
CA SER A 324 -26.64 -9.13 -5.12
C SER A 324 -28.15 -9.44 -5.13
N ALA A 325 -28.76 -9.39 -3.95
CA ALA A 325 -30.22 -9.45 -3.79
C ALA A 325 -30.94 -8.22 -4.37
N SER A 326 -30.23 -7.10 -4.58
CA SER A 326 -30.80 -5.86 -5.09
C SER A 326 -30.89 -5.82 -6.63
N ASP A 327 -30.09 -6.62 -7.35
CA ASP A 327 -30.19 -6.76 -8.81
C ASP A 327 -31.18 -7.85 -9.22
N THR A 328 -32.46 -7.64 -8.91
CA THR A 328 -33.52 -8.61 -9.22
C THR A 328 -33.81 -8.73 -10.72
N ALA A 329 -33.38 -7.75 -11.52
CA ALA A 329 -33.57 -7.75 -12.97
C ALA A 329 -32.67 -8.78 -13.66
N ASN A 330 -31.40 -8.86 -13.24
CA ASN A 330 -30.43 -9.77 -13.84
C ASN A 330 -30.18 -11.03 -12.99
N TYR A 331 -30.41 -10.97 -11.67
CA TYR A 331 -30.11 -12.04 -10.72
C TYR A 331 -31.27 -12.26 -9.71
N PRO A 332 -32.38 -12.89 -10.12
CA PRO A 332 -33.64 -12.94 -9.36
C PRO A 332 -33.64 -13.90 -8.14
N THR A 333 -32.48 -14.26 -7.60
CA THR A 333 -32.36 -15.21 -6.48
C THR A 333 -32.97 -14.69 -5.17
N GLY A 334 -33.17 -13.37 -5.05
CA GLY A 334 -33.66 -12.71 -3.83
C GLY A 334 -32.69 -12.79 -2.66
N LYS A 335 -31.44 -13.21 -2.89
CA LYS A 335 -30.34 -13.31 -1.92
C LYS A 335 -29.02 -13.00 -2.60
N ASN A 336 -28.10 -12.37 -1.85
CA ASN A 336 -26.72 -12.18 -2.31
C ASN A 336 -26.07 -13.56 -2.55
N GLN A 337 -25.35 -13.71 -3.66
CA GLN A 337 -24.66 -14.95 -4.00
C GLN A 337 -23.16 -14.79 -3.74
N VAL A 338 -22.53 -15.84 -3.20
CA VAL A 338 -21.08 -15.91 -3.05
C VAL A 338 -20.47 -16.05 -4.44
N CYS A 339 -19.58 -15.15 -4.81
CA CYS A 339 -18.78 -15.21 -6.02
C CYS A 339 -17.43 -15.85 -5.70
N GLY A 340 -17.04 -16.86 -6.47
CA GLY A 340 -15.66 -17.31 -6.55
C GLY A 340 -14.89 -16.51 -7.60
N GLY A 341 -13.60 -16.29 -7.41
CA GLY A 341 -12.82 -15.45 -8.31
C GLY A 341 -11.39 -15.21 -7.86
N VAL A 342 -10.86 -14.05 -8.26
CA VAL A 342 -9.52 -13.60 -7.88
C VAL A 342 -9.51 -12.16 -7.39
N GLN A 343 -8.57 -11.86 -6.50
CA GLN A 343 -8.11 -10.50 -6.24
C GLN A 343 -6.85 -10.23 -7.07
N VAL A 344 -6.79 -9.08 -7.74
CA VAL A 344 -5.62 -8.61 -8.49
C VAL A 344 -4.67 -7.89 -7.54
N TYR A 345 -3.45 -8.38 -7.39
CA TYR A 345 -2.40 -7.75 -6.60
C TYR A 345 -1.27 -7.27 -7.48
N VAL A 346 -1.01 -5.96 -7.45
CA VAL A 346 0.12 -5.33 -8.15
C VAL A 346 1.35 -5.47 -7.27
N THR A 347 2.35 -6.19 -7.77
CA THR A 347 3.60 -6.50 -7.05
C THR A 347 4.77 -5.65 -7.53
N ASP A 348 4.65 -5.05 -8.72
CA ASP A 348 5.59 -4.10 -9.27
C ASP A 348 4.82 -3.22 -10.26
N ARG A 349 4.50 -1.99 -9.84
CA ARG A 349 3.65 -1.08 -10.60
C ARG A 349 4.34 -0.49 -11.83
N ASP A 350 5.67 -0.50 -11.88
CA ASP A 350 6.44 0.04 -13.00
C ASP A 350 6.44 -0.93 -14.18
N ASN A 351 6.43 -2.22 -13.89
CA ASN A 351 6.30 -3.28 -14.90
C ASN A 351 4.84 -3.74 -15.14
N PHE A 352 3.87 -3.23 -14.39
CA PHE A 352 2.46 -3.62 -14.49
C PHE A 352 1.74 -2.96 -15.68
N ASN A 353 1.16 -3.80 -16.56
CA ASN A 353 0.26 -3.35 -17.63
C ASN A 353 -1.19 -3.75 -17.32
N ALA A 354 -1.98 -2.78 -16.85
CA ALA A 354 -3.35 -3.02 -16.40
C ALA A 354 -4.26 -3.49 -17.54
N VAL A 355 -4.16 -2.88 -18.73
CA VAL A 355 -5.04 -3.22 -19.87
C VAL A 355 -4.78 -4.65 -20.36
N LYS A 356 -3.51 -5.02 -20.56
CA LYS A 356 -3.13 -6.40 -20.93
C LYS A 356 -3.59 -7.41 -19.87
N THR A 357 -3.44 -7.06 -18.59
CA THR A 357 -3.92 -7.88 -17.47
C THR A 357 -5.43 -8.09 -17.53
N GLY A 358 -6.21 -7.02 -17.71
CA GLY A 358 -7.67 -7.11 -17.85
C GLY A 358 -8.11 -7.99 -19.01
N TYR A 359 -7.44 -7.90 -20.17
CA TYR A 359 -7.70 -8.77 -21.31
C TYR A 359 -7.32 -10.22 -21.06
N ALA A 360 -6.18 -10.48 -20.44
CA ALA A 360 -5.78 -11.83 -20.05
C ALA A 360 -6.79 -12.47 -19.10
N MET A 361 -7.27 -11.71 -18.11
CA MET A 361 -8.31 -12.16 -17.18
C MET A 361 -9.61 -12.49 -17.91
N LEU A 362 -10.10 -11.57 -18.75
CA LEU A 362 -11.36 -11.75 -19.47
C LEU A 362 -11.31 -12.97 -20.39
N TYR A 363 -10.25 -13.10 -21.20
CA TYR A 363 -10.08 -14.25 -22.11
C TYR A 363 -9.97 -15.55 -21.33
N THR A 364 -9.18 -15.58 -20.25
CA THR A 364 -9.03 -16.76 -19.40
C THR A 364 -10.37 -17.22 -18.81
N ILE A 365 -11.15 -16.30 -18.23
CA ILE A 365 -12.46 -16.63 -17.64
C ILE A 365 -13.43 -17.12 -18.72
N ARG A 366 -13.50 -16.43 -19.86
CA ARG A 366 -14.35 -16.83 -21.00
C ARG A 366 -14.00 -18.25 -21.46
N ASP A 367 -12.71 -18.54 -21.60
CA ASP A 367 -12.23 -19.81 -22.16
C ASP A 367 -12.35 -20.97 -21.15
N MET A 368 -12.21 -20.71 -19.85
CA MET A 368 -12.43 -21.70 -18.79
C MET A 368 -13.91 -22.02 -18.57
N TYR A 369 -14.80 -21.06 -18.82
CA TYR A 369 -16.24 -21.18 -18.53
C TYR A 369 -17.13 -20.78 -19.72
N PRO A 370 -16.96 -21.36 -20.91
CA PRO A 370 -17.62 -20.90 -22.14
C PRO A 370 -19.14 -21.00 -22.11
N ASP A 371 -19.70 -21.96 -21.37
CA ASP A 371 -21.15 -22.16 -21.27
C ASP A 371 -21.83 -21.19 -20.27
N LYS A 372 -21.03 -20.50 -19.44
CA LYS A 372 -21.54 -19.63 -18.36
C LYS A 372 -21.18 -18.16 -18.55
N PHE A 373 -20.02 -17.87 -19.12
CA PHE A 373 -19.59 -16.51 -19.42
C PHE A 373 -20.49 -15.86 -20.47
N GLN A 374 -20.90 -14.62 -20.22
CA GLN A 374 -21.71 -13.85 -21.15
C GLN A 374 -21.28 -12.39 -21.18
N TYR A 375 -21.22 -11.81 -22.37
CA TYR A 375 -21.26 -10.36 -22.53
C TYR A 375 -22.69 -9.87 -22.26
N LEU A 376 -22.84 -8.66 -21.71
CA LEU A 376 -24.16 -8.06 -21.55
C LEU A 376 -24.80 -7.82 -22.92
N SER A 377 -26.11 -7.99 -23.01
CA SER A 377 -26.89 -7.84 -24.25
C SER A 377 -26.84 -6.43 -24.84
N THR A 378 -26.46 -5.44 -24.04
CA THR A 378 -26.21 -4.05 -24.46
C THR A 378 -24.94 -3.87 -25.27
N ASN A 379 -24.08 -4.90 -25.37
CA ASN A 379 -22.73 -4.84 -25.94
C ASN A 379 -21.87 -3.72 -25.32
N PHE A 380 -22.10 -3.39 -24.04
CA PHE A 380 -21.38 -2.32 -23.36
C PHE A 380 -19.85 -2.56 -23.31
N ILE A 381 -19.42 -3.82 -23.38
CA ILE A 381 -18.01 -4.19 -23.55
C ILE A 381 -17.35 -3.49 -24.73
N ASP A 382 -18.07 -3.27 -25.84
CA ASP A 382 -17.50 -2.63 -27.03
C ASP A 382 -17.24 -1.13 -26.78
N LYS A 383 -18.04 -0.49 -25.93
CA LYS A 383 -17.85 0.91 -25.51
C LYS A 383 -16.66 1.05 -24.55
N LEU A 384 -16.52 0.11 -23.62
CA LEU A 384 -15.41 0.11 -22.65
C LEU A 384 -14.06 -0.17 -23.30
N THR A 385 -14.01 -1.17 -24.18
CA THR A 385 -12.79 -1.53 -24.92
C THR A 385 -12.54 -0.61 -26.11
N GLY A 386 -13.58 0.03 -26.61
CA GLY A 386 -13.54 0.99 -27.71
C GLY A 386 -13.51 0.35 -29.10
N ASN A 387 -13.83 -0.93 -29.20
CA ASN A 387 -13.95 -1.70 -30.44
C ASN A 387 -14.76 -2.98 -30.17
N SER A 388 -15.09 -3.74 -31.21
CA SER A 388 -15.78 -5.03 -31.08
C SER A 388 -14.86 -6.24 -30.93
N TYR A 389 -13.53 -6.07 -30.96
CA TYR A 389 -12.57 -7.15 -31.12
C TYR A 389 -12.65 -8.19 -30.00
N VAL A 390 -12.83 -7.71 -28.76
CA VAL A 390 -12.94 -8.56 -27.57
C VAL A 390 -14.23 -9.39 -27.62
N ARG A 391 -15.37 -8.75 -27.90
CA ARG A 391 -16.67 -9.44 -27.98
C ARG A 391 -16.72 -10.46 -29.11
N GLU A 392 -16.18 -10.10 -30.27
CA GLU A 392 -16.19 -10.92 -31.48
C GLU A 392 -15.09 -12.00 -31.48
N GLY A 393 -14.18 -11.99 -30.50
CA GLY A 393 -13.04 -12.91 -30.45
C GLY A 393 -12.16 -12.80 -31.70
N LYS A 394 -12.02 -11.58 -32.23
CA LYS A 394 -11.39 -11.33 -33.54
C LYS A 394 -9.89 -11.64 -33.54
N TYR A 395 -9.24 -11.47 -32.40
CA TYR A 395 -7.80 -11.64 -32.22
C TYR A 395 -7.52 -12.61 -31.07
N THR A 396 -6.41 -13.32 -31.18
CA THR A 396 -5.79 -14.02 -30.06
C THR A 396 -5.30 -13.00 -29.01
N LEU A 397 -5.01 -13.48 -27.79
CA LEU A 397 -4.51 -12.62 -26.72
C LEU A 397 -3.15 -11.98 -27.09
N GLU A 398 -2.27 -12.73 -27.77
CA GLU A 398 -0.97 -12.25 -28.25
C GLU A 398 -1.11 -11.15 -29.29
N GLU A 399 -2.01 -11.33 -30.27
CA GLU A 399 -2.31 -10.29 -31.27
C GLU A 399 -2.92 -9.04 -30.64
N LEU A 400 -3.81 -9.20 -29.64
CA LEU A 400 -4.39 -8.08 -28.91
C LEU A 400 -3.34 -7.33 -28.10
N PHE A 401 -2.37 -8.03 -27.51
CA PHE A 401 -1.23 -7.40 -26.83
C PHE A 401 -0.36 -6.59 -27.79
N ALA A 402 -0.10 -7.11 -28.99
CA ALA A 402 0.64 -6.38 -30.02
C ALA A 402 -0.11 -5.13 -30.50
N ILE A 403 -1.45 -5.20 -30.62
CA ILE A 403 -2.29 -4.03 -30.93
C ILE A 403 -2.17 -2.99 -29.80
N VAL A 404 -2.32 -3.41 -28.55
CA VAL A 404 -2.20 -2.54 -27.38
C VAL A 404 -0.83 -1.84 -27.36
N ASP A 405 0.27 -2.57 -27.55
CA ASP A 405 1.61 -1.97 -27.55
C ASP A 405 1.78 -0.96 -28.68
N LYS A 406 1.35 -1.30 -29.89
CA LYS A 406 1.44 -0.43 -31.04
C LYS A 406 0.65 0.87 -30.83
N GLU A 407 -0.62 0.74 -30.47
CA GLU A 407 -1.53 1.89 -30.35
C GLU A 407 -1.21 2.76 -29.13
N SER A 408 -0.71 2.16 -28.04
CA SER A 408 -0.17 2.91 -26.90
C SER A 408 1.02 3.79 -27.31
N ASN A 409 1.98 3.23 -28.06
CA ASN A 409 3.15 3.96 -28.52
C ASN A 409 2.80 5.07 -29.52
N GLU A 410 1.88 4.80 -30.46
CA GLU A 410 1.38 5.81 -31.41
C GLU A 410 0.67 6.96 -30.68
N PHE A 411 -0.14 6.64 -29.65
CA PHE A 411 -0.83 7.64 -28.85
C PHE A 411 0.13 8.45 -27.95
N LYS A 412 1.12 7.81 -27.32
CA LYS A 412 2.16 8.47 -26.53
C LYS A 412 2.90 9.50 -27.38
N ALA A 413 3.43 9.10 -28.53
CA ALA A 413 4.12 9.99 -29.45
C ALA A 413 3.25 11.16 -29.94
N LYS A 414 1.94 10.93 -30.14
CA LYS A 414 1.00 11.98 -30.51
C LYS A 414 0.78 13.01 -29.39
N THR A 415 0.77 12.56 -28.13
CA THR A 415 0.40 13.39 -26.98
C THR A 415 1.57 14.14 -26.35
N GLU A 416 2.81 13.75 -26.63
CA GLU A 416 4.04 14.38 -26.09
C GLU A 416 4.08 15.91 -26.21
N LYS A 417 3.58 16.48 -27.32
CA LYS A 417 3.55 17.93 -27.53
C LYS A 417 2.61 18.70 -26.59
N TYR A 418 1.72 17.99 -25.88
CA TYR A 418 0.77 18.57 -24.93
C TYR A 418 1.23 18.46 -23.48
N TYR A 419 2.33 17.75 -23.22
CA TYR A 419 2.80 17.56 -21.86
C TYR A 419 3.29 18.88 -21.26
N ILE A 420 2.78 19.17 -20.06
CA ILE A 420 3.16 20.33 -19.25
C ILE A 420 4.34 19.92 -18.36
N TYR A 421 4.30 18.69 -17.85
CA TYR A 421 5.22 18.17 -16.86
C TYR A 421 6.24 17.24 -17.52
N GLN A 422 7.43 17.13 -16.93
CA GLN A 422 8.52 16.29 -17.45
C GLN A 422 8.68 15.02 -16.60
N GLU A 423 9.33 14.00 -17.14
CA GLU A 423 9.80 12.84 -16.37
C GLU A 423 10.97 13.25 -15.46
N SER A 424 11.02 12.71 -14.24
CA SER A 424 12.16 12.91 -13.34
C SER A 424 13.29 11.92 -13.65
N ASN A 425 14.54 12.32 -13.37
CA ASN A 425 15.69 11.41 -13.37
C ASN A 425 15.91 10.87 -11.94
N SER A 426 14.99 10.03 -11.45
CA SER A 426 15.17 9.37 -10.15
C SER A 426 14.58 7.97 -10.16
N GLY A 427 15.43 6.95 -10.06
CA GLY A 427 15.02 5.58 -9.74
C GLY A 427 14.92 5.42 -8.22
N GLY A 428 13.82 4.81 -7.76
CA GLY A 428 13.57 4.53 -6.35
C GLY A 428 14.47 3.45 -5.77
N GLU A 429 14.75 3.57 -4.47
CA GLU A 429 15.59 2.67 -3.68
C GLU A 429 14.85 1.41 -3.24
N ASN A 430 15.62 0.32 -3.07
CA ASN A 430 15.14 -0.94 -2.51
C ASN A 430 14.74 -0.78 -1.04
N VAL A 431 13.50 -1.14 -0.72
CA VAL A 431 13.02 -1.28 0.67
C VAL A 431 13.42 -2.65 1.22
N SER A 432 13.73 -2.72 2.51
CA SER A 432 14.02 -3.97 3.21
C SER A 432 12.76 -4.83 3.36
N ASN A 433 12.79 -6.08 2.91
CA ASN A 433 11.68 -7.02 3.10
C ASN A 433 11.82 -7.77 4.43
N ILE A 434 10.84 -7.64 5.32
CA ILE A 434 10.74 -8.52 6.49
C ILE A 434 10.38 -9.95 6.06
N LYS A 435 10.66 -10.92 6.93
CA LYS A 435 10.12 -12.28 6.83
C LYS A 435 9.09 -12.50 7.93
N LEU A 436 7.89 -12.94 7.55
CA LEU A 436 6.82 -13.33 8.46
C LEU A 436 7.19 -14.62 9.23
N GLY A 437 6.51 -14.91 10.33
CA GLY A 437 6.71 -16.17 11.05
C GLY A 437 6.52 -17.39 10.15
N ILE A 438 5.53 -17.37 9.25
CA ILE A 438 5.27 -18.47 8.30
C ILE A 438 6.38 -18.61 7.24
N ASP A 439 7.08 -17.53 6.87
CA ASP A 439 8.22 -17.60 5.94
C ASP A 439 9.41 -18.34 6.55
N ASN A 440 9.49 -18.35 7.88
CA ASN A 440 10.52 -19.04 8.66
C ASN A 440 10.14 -20.49 8.99
N ILE A 441 9.12 -21.07 8.34
CA ILE A 441 8.62 -22.41 8.66
C ILE A 441 9.70 -23.49 8.57
N GLU A 442 10.62 -23.41 7.60
CA GLU A 442 11.69 -24.40 7.39
C GLU A 442 12.57 -24.57 8.64
N GLU A 443 12.83 -23.49 9.34
CA GLU A 443 13.65 -23.48 10.57
C GLU A 443 12.90 -24.03 11.79
N SER A 444 11.58 -24.22 11.66
CA SER A 444 10.68 -24.62 12.74
C SER A 444 10.02 -26.00 12.53
N LEU A 445 10.35 -26.72 11.45
CA LEU A 445 9.72 -28.01 11.09
C LEU A 445 9.83 -29.08 12.20
N ASP A 446 10.90 -29.05 13.00
CA ASP A 446 11.09 -29.97 14.12
C ASP A 446 9.97 -29.86 15.18
N ILE A 447 9.29 -28.71 15.28
CA ILE A 447 8.12 -28.51 16.15
C ILE A 447 6.96 -29.42 15.74
N PHE A 448 6.80 -29.68 14.44
CA PHE A 448 5.65 -30.37 13.84
C PHE A 448 5.92 -31.83 13.49
N LYS A 449 7.15 -32.29 13.64
CA LYS A 449 7.57 -33.65 13.26
C LYS A 449 6.75 -34.72 14.00
N ASP A 450 6.18 -35.64 13.24
CA ASP A 450 5.34 -36.74 13.73
C ASP A 450 4.08 -36.29 14.52
N LYS A 451 3.64 -35.02 14.34
CA LYS A 451 2.44 -34.45 14.98
C LYS A 451 1.31 -34.25 13.97
N LYS A 452 0.07 -34.49 14.39
CA LYS A 452 -1.12 -34.05 13.65
C LYS A 452 -1.39 -32.58 13.91
N VAL A 453 -1.42 -31.79 12.85
CA VAL A 453 -1.50 -30.32 12.93
C VAL A 453 -2.94 -29.87 12.70
N GLY A 454 -3.44 -29.05 13.62
CA GLY A 454 -4.62 -28.20 13.41
C GLY A 454 -4.19 -26.78 13.08
N LEU A 455 -4.87 -26.07 12.17
CA LEU A 455 -4.54 -24.69 11.80
C LEU A 455 -5.72 -23.75 12.00
N ILE A 456 -5.52 -22.70 12.78
CA ILE A 456 -6.40 -21.52 12.87
C ILE A 456 -5.84 -20.46 11.91
N THR A 457 -6.59 -20.18 10.85
CA THR A 457 -6.18 -19.21 9.82
C THR A 457 -7.40 -18.57 9.16
N ASN A 458 -7.14 -17.60 8.29
CA ASN A 458 -8.10 -16.93 7.42
C ASN A 458 -7.36 -16.49 6.13
N PRO A 459 -7.98 -15.73 5.21
CA PRO A 459 -7.29 -15.36 3.97
C PRO A 459 -6.05 -14.45 4.13
N SER A 460 -5.82 -13.86 5.30
CA SER A 460 -4.60 -13.09 5.60
C SER A 460 -3.41 -13.98 5.99
N GLY A 461 -3.68 -15.24 6.36
CA GLY A 461 -2.66 -16.25 6.61
C GLY A 461 -1.99 -16.69 5.31
N MET A 462 -0.98 -15.92 4.88
CA MET A 462 -0.17 -16.19 3.70
C MET A 462 1.31 -15.88 3.94
N ASP A 463 2.16 -16.55 3.17
CA ASP A 463 3.60 -16.28 3.11
C ASP A 463 3.91 -15.06 2.21
N SER A 464 5.16 -14.61 2.20
CA SER A 464 5.62 -13.47 1.39
C SER A 464 5.49 -13.70 -0.13
N ASN A 465 5.19 -14.93 -0.56
CA ASN A 465 4.99 -15.31 -1.96
C ASN A 465 3.50 -15.48 -2.32
N PHE A 466 2.58 -15.02 -1.46
CA PHE A 466 1.12 -15.12 -1.62
C PHE A 466 0.57 -16.55 -1.60
N LYS A 467 1.30 -17.49 -1.00
CA LYS A 467 0.79 -18.83 -0.76
C LYS A 467 0.08 -18.88 0.58
N SER A 468 -1.13 -19.47 0.61
CA SER A 468 -1.88 -19.62 1.86
C SER A 468 -1.14 -20.51 2.86
N SER A 469 -1.20 -20.17 4.15
CA SER A 469 -0.64 -21.01 5.20
C SER A 469 -1.30 -22.39 5.28
N ILE A 470 -2.52 -22.53 4.78
CA ILE A 470 -3.17 -23.83 4.56
C ILE A 470 -2.30 -24.68 3.63
N ASP A 471 -1.94 -24.15 2.47
CA ASP A 471 -1.20 -24.89 1.44
C ASP A 471 0.25 -25.12 1.87
N VAL A 472 0.88 -24.12 2.50
CA VAL A 472 2.24 -24.24 3.06
C VAL A 472 2.32 -25.38 4.09
N LEU A 473 1.39 -25.41 5.06
CA LEU A 473 1.39 -26.42 6.11
C LEU A 473 0.93 -27.79 5.61
N TYR A 474 0.00 -27.83 4.65
CA TYR A 474 -0.44 -29.09 4.04
C TYR A 474 0.70 -29.80 3.31
N GLU A 475 1.57 -29.05 2.63
CA GLU A 475 2.72 -29.62 1.92
C GLU A 475 3.88 -30.02 2.85
N LYS A 476 4.08 -29.28 3.94
CA LYS A 476 5.27 -29.42 4.79
C LYS A 476 5.05 -30.18 6.09
N THR A 477 3.79 -30.37 6.50
CA THR A 477 3.42 -30.98 7.79
C THR A 477 2.26 -31.97 7.62
N ASN A 478 1.90 -32.69 8.68
CA ASN A 478 0.72 -33.55 8.69
C ASN A 478 -0.52 -32.74 9.14
N LEU A 479 -0.96 -31.82 8.28
CA LEU A 479 -2.15 -30.98 8.50
C LEU A 479 -3.43 -31.82 8.37
N THR A 480 -4.23 -31.88 9.44
CA THR A 480 -5.41 -32.75 9.53
C THR A 480 -6.72 -32.01 9.77
N THR A 481 -6.67 -30.76 10.24
CA THR A 481 -7.85 -30.03 10.70
C THR A 481 -7.69 -28.53 10.52
N LEU A 482 -8.72 -27.85 10.05
CA LEU A 482 -8.78 -26.40 9.92
C LEU A 482 -9.79 -25.81 10.90
N PHE A 483 -9.50 -24.61 11.38
CA PHE A 483 -10.35 -23.85 12.29
C PHE A 483 -10.57 -22.46 11.71
N ALA A 484 -11.83 -22.12 11.46
CA ALA A 484 -12.23 -20.84 10.91
C ALA A 484 -12.65 -19.87 12.03
N ALA A 485 -12.02 -18.70 12.07
CA ALA A 485 -12.48 -17.60 12.92
C ALA A 485 -13.73 -16.90 12.31
N GLU A 486 -14.08 -15.74 12.85
CA GLU A 486 -15.07 -14.84 12.24
C GLU A 486 -14.73 -14.58 10.75
N HIS A 487 -15.76 -14.56 9.89
CA HIS A 487 -15.69 -14.44 8.41
C HIS A 487 -15.36 -15.72 7.62
N GLY A 488 -14.98 -16.82 8.29
CA GLY A 488 -14.76 -18.12 7.66
C GLY A 488 -13.35 -18.33 7.10
N ILE A 489 -13.00 -19.57 6.74
CA ILE A 489 -11.62 -19.96 6.39
C ILE A 489 -11.13 -19.30 5.09
N ARG A 490 -12.03 -19.08 4.13
CA ARG A 490 -11.77 -18.34 2.88
C ARG A 490 -12.37 -16.92 2.85
N GLY A 491 -12.90 -16.43 4.00
CA GLY A 491 -13.20 -15.00 4.27
C GLY A 491 -14.32 -14.32 3.49
N TYR A 492 -15.34 -15.05 3.02
CA TYR A 492 -16.44 -14.48 2.23
C TYR A 492 -17.65 -14.01 3.06
N ALA A 493 -17.71 -14.33 4.36
CA ALA A 493 -18.85 -14.01 5.22
C ALA A 493 -18.75 -12.62 5.87
N GLN A 494 -19.87 -11.88 5.94
CA GLN A 494 -19.91 -10.53 6.53
C GLN A 494 -19.78 -10.57 8.07
N ALA A 495 -19.60 -9.40 8.70
CA ALA A 495 -19.57 -9.31 10.15
C ALA A 495 -20.92 -9.72 10.75
N GLY A 496 -20.89 -10.59 11.76
CA GLY A 496 -22.08 -11.16 12.38
C GLY A 496 -22.75 -12.30 11.60
N ASP A 497 -22.28 -12.67 10.40
CA ASP A 497 -22.79 -13.84 9.67
C ASP A 497 -22.43 -15.15 10.38
N SER A 498 -23.32 -16.14 10.31
CA SER A 498 -23.05 -17.49 10.82
C SER A 498 -22.15 -18.25 9.85
N VAL A 499 -21.01 -18.73 10.34
CA VAL A 499 -20.14 -19.66 9.61
C VAL A 499 -20.25 -21.03 10.28
N GLY A 500 -20.55 -22.07 9.51
CA GLY A 500 -20.71 -23.44 9.99
C GLY A 500 -19.46 -24.30 9.80
N ASN A 501 -19.52 -25.56 10.22
CA ASN A 501 -18.51 -26.55 9.86
C ASN A 501 -18.61 -26.88 8.36
N GLU A 502 -17.48 -27.02 7.70
CA GLU A 502 -17.40 -27.32 6.27
C GLU A 502 -16.24 -28.27 5.96
N VAL A 503 -16.06 -28.61 4.69
CA VAL A 503 -14.88 -29.34 4.18
C VAL A 503 -14.17 -28.40 3.23
N ASP A 504 -12.89 -28.16 3.45
CA ASP A 504 -12.08 -27.37 2.52
C ASP A 504 -12.01 -28.11 1.19
N ASN A 505 -12.50 -27.47 0.14
CA ASN A 505 -12.67 -28.06 -1.18
C ASN A 505 -11.33 -28.35 -1.89
N ILE A 506 -10.23 -27.77 -1.42
CA ILE A 506 -8.89 -27.95 -1.99
C ILE A 506 -8.17 -29.12 -1.33
N THR A 507 -8.06 -29.08 -0.01
CA THR A 507 -7.30 -30.07 0.78
C THR A 507 -8.12 -31.28 1.19
N GLY A 508 -9.46 -31.18 1.13
CA GLY A 508 -10.40 -32.19 1.65
C GLY A 508 -10.46 -32.24 3.18
N LEU A 509 -9.85 -31.28 3.88
CA LEU A 509 -9.77 -31.27 5.34
C LEU A 509 -11.07 -30.75 5.99
N PRO A 510 -11.43 -31.27 7.18
CA PRO A 510 -12.54 -30.70 7.96
C PRO A 510 -12.20 -29.29 8.44
N VAL A 511 -13.15 -28.38 8.32
CA VAL A 511 -13.11 -27.00 8.81
C VAL A 511 -14.13 -26.85 9.95
N HIS A 512 -13.65 -26.49 11.14
CA HIS A 512 -14.49 -26.21 12.30
C HIS A 512 -14.66 -24.70 12.50
N SER A 513 -15.89 -24.25 12.69
CA SER A 513 -16.15 -22.84 13.01
C SER A 513 -15.86 -22.54 14.48
N LEU A 514 -15.06 -21.51 14.74
CA LEU A 514 -14.79 -20.92 16.05
C LEU A 514 -15.55 -19.60 16.23
N TYR A 515 -16.74 -19.49 15.62
CA TYR A 515 -17.61 -18.33 15.73
C TYR A 515 -19.05 -18.73 16.12
N GLY A 516 -19.86 -17.75 16.56
CA GLY A 516 -21.24 -18.01 16.98
C GLY A 516 -21.34 -18.74 18.32
N SER A 517 -21.99 -19.91 18.35
CA SER A 517 -22.18 -20.69 19.59
C SER A 517 -20.89 -21.35 20.09
N THR A 518 -19.93 -21.60 19.21
CA THR A 518 -18.68 -22.29 19.53
C THR A 518 -17.51 -21.37 19.22
N LYS A 519 -17.01 -20.66 20.25
CA LYS A 519 -15.88 -19.72 20.10
C LYS A 519 -14.54 -20.29 20.58
N LYS A 520 -14.61 -21.36 21.38
CA LYS A 520 -13.49 -22.09 21.94
C LYS A 520 -13.50 -23.50 21.34
N PRO A 521 -12.36 -24.01 20.81
CA PRO A 521 -12.29 -25.38 20.32
C PRO A 521 -12.77 -26.36 21.39
N THR A 522 -13.66 -27.29 21.02
CA THR A 522 -14.12 -28.32 21.93
C THR A 522 -13.10 -29.47 22.00
N PRO A 523 -13.11 -30.30 23.06
CA PRO A 523 -12.26 -31.49 23.12
C PRO A 523 -12.41 -32.42 21.90
N GLU A 524 -13.63 -32.56 21.37
CA GLU A 524 -13.93 -33.34 20.16
C GLU A 524 -13.23 -32.78 18.92
N MET A 525 -13.23 -31.45 18.75
CA MET A 525 -12.52 -30.80 17.65
C MET A 525 -10.99 -30.98 17.73
N LEU A 526 -10.45 -31.26 18.93
CA LEU A 526 -9.03 -31.46 19.19
C LEU A 526 -8.62 -32.94 19.28
N GLU A 527 -9.53 -33.88 19.08
CA GLU A 527 -9.26 -35.31 19.26
C GLU A 527 -8.20 -35.82 18.26
N ASN A 528 -8.26 -35.32 17.01
CA ASN A 528 -7.33 -35.69 15.94
C ASN A 528 -6.17 -34.70 15.75
N VAL A 529 -5.89 -33.85 16.75
CA VAL A 529 -4.86 -32.81 16.69
C VAL A 529 -3.90 -32.95 17.86
N ASP A 530 -2.59 -32.95 17.60
CA ASP A 530 -1.55 -32.94 18.65
C ASP A 530 -1.05 -31.52 18.92
N ILE A 531 -1.03 -30.69 17.87
CA ILE A 531 -0.51 -29.32 17.89
C ILE A 531 -1.43 -28.39 17.09
N VAL A 532 -1.73 -27.22 17.63
CA VAL A 532 -2.55 -26.20 16.96
C VAL A 532 -1.65 -25.03 16.56
N ALA A 533 -1.58 -24.75 15.27
CA ALA A 533 -0.92 -23.57 14.71
C ALA A 533 -1.92 -22.41 14.55
N TYR A 534 -1.44 -21.19 14.73
CA TYR A 534 -2.18 -19.95 14.51
C TYR A 534 -1.41 -19.07 13.52
N ASP A 535 -2.07 -18.62 12.46
CA ASP A 535 -1.51 -17.72 11.46
C ASP A 535 -2.61 -16.79 10.89
N MET A 536 -2.81 -15.63 11.51
CA MET A 536 -3.76 -14.60 11.05
C MET A 536 -3.24 -13.20 11.35
N GLN A 537 -3.44 -12.27 10.40
CA GLN A 537 -3.12 -10.86 10.59
C GLN A 537 -4.17 -10.19 11.50
N ASP A 538 -3.74 -9.71 12.66
CA ASP A 538 -4.53 -8.85 13.55
C ASP A 538 -4.41 -7.36 13.14
N VAL A 539 -5.16 -6.47 13.79
CA VAL A 539 -5.15 -5.01 13.51
C VAL A 539 -4.67 -4.14 14.68
N GLY A 540 -4.19 -4.75 15.77
CA GLY A 540 -3.66 -4.04 16.93
C GLY A 540 -4.74 -3.47 17.87
N ALA A 541 -5.98 -3.96 17.78
CA ALA A 541 -7.13 -3.45 18.54
C ALA A 541 -7.77 -4.51 19.45
N ARG A 542 -8.05 -4.18 20.72
CA ARG A 542 -8.64 -5.07 21.74
C ARG A 542 -9.95 -5.72 21.31
N PHE A 543 -10.80 -4.96 20.64
CA PHE A 543 -12.12 -5.40 20.20
C PHE A 543 -12.12 -6.05 18.81
N TYR A 544 -10.95 -6.22 18.18
CA TYR A 544 -10.81 -7.11 17.04
C TYR A 544 -10.68 -8.55 17.56
N THR A 545 -11.62 -9.42 17.19
CA THR A 545 -11.89 -10.69 17.90
C THR A 545 -10.85 -11.79 17.67
N TYR A 546 -9.84 -11.56 16.83
CA TYR A 546 -8.83 -12.57 16.48
C TYR A 546 -7.89 -12.90 17.64
N ILE A 547 -7.51 -11.91 18.44
CA ILE A 547 -6.74 -12.13 19.67
C ILE A 547 -7.55 -12.87 20.74
N ASN A 548 -8.88 -12.73 20.75
CA ASN A 548 -9.78 -13.44 21.65
C ASN A 548 -9.99 -14.90 21.19
N THR A 549 -10.01 -15.15 19.88
CA THR A 549 -9.99 -16.49 19.29
C THR A 549 -8.68 -17.21 19.61
N LEU A 550 -7.54 -16.52 19.49
CA LEU A 550 -6.22 -17.01 19.92
C LEU A 550 -6.23 -17.42 21.40
N ALA A 551 -6.74 -16.54 22.27
CA ALA A 551 -6.81 -16.82 23.70
C ALA A 551 -7.65 -18.06 24.04
N TYR A 552 -8.87 -18.17 23.50
CA TYR A 552 -9.69 -19.37 23.72
C TYR A 552 -9.05 -20.64 23.19
N ALA A 553 -8.37 -20.58 22.04
CA ALA A 553 -7.66 -21.73 21.50
C ALA A 553 -6.47 -22.14 22.38
N MET A 554 -5.73 -21.18 22.95
CA MET A 554 -4.67 -21.45 23.91
C MET A 554 -5.21 -22.11 25.18
N GLU A 555 -6.31 -21.59 25.74
CA GLU A 555 -6.97 -22.20 26.90
C GLU A 555 -7.43 -23.64 26.59
N ALA A 556 -8.04 -23.86 25.42
CA ALA A 556 -8.48 -25.19 25.00
C ALA A 556 -7.30 -26.15 24.84
N CYS A 557 -6.17 -25.67 24.31
CA CYS A 557 -4.95 -26.47 24.18
C CYS A 557 -4.37 -26.82 25.56
N ALA A 558 -4.32 -25.86 26.49
CA ALA A 558 -3.88 -26.10 27.86
C ALA A 558 -4.76 -27.14 28.57
N GLU A 559 -6.08 -27.02 28.46
CA GLU A 559 -7.06 -27.96 29.05
C GLU A 559 -6.96 -29.38 28.47
N ASN A 560 -6.51 -29.52 27.23
CA ASN A 560 -6.45 -30.79 26.50
C ASN A 560 -5.01 -31.30 26.27
N ASN A 561 -4.02 -30.71 26.95
CA ASN A 561 -2.59 -31.06 26.84
C ASN A 561 -2.06 -31.03 25.39
N LYS A 562 -2.42 -30.00 24.64
CA LYS A 562 -1.96 -29.76 23.26
C LYS A 562 -0.93 -28.63 23.24
N THR A 563 0.03 -28.73 22.32
CA THR A 563 0.96 -27.63 22.04
C THR A 563 0.28 -26.57 21.18
N PHE A 564 0.54 -25.29 21.44
CA PHE A 564 0.04 -24.17 20.64
C PHE A 564 1.23 -23.43 19.99
N VAL A 565 1.16 -23.17 18.69
CA VAL A 565 2.20 -22.49 17.92
C VAL A 565 1.64 -21.25 17.26
N VAL A 566 2.28 -20.10 17.47
CA VAL A 566 1.94 -18.85 16.77
C VAL A 566 3.00 -18.59 15.71
N PHE A 567 2.59 -18.52 14.44
CA PHE A 567 3.37 -17.89 13.39
C PHE A 567 3.15 -16.40 13.49
N ASP A 568 4.16 -15.69 13.99
CA ASP A 568 3.98 -14.30 14.37
C ASP A 568 3.87 -13.37 13.15
N ARG A 569 3.16 -12.25 13.35
CA ARG A 569 2.85 -11.26 12.31
C ARG A 569 3.00 -9.83 12.84
N PRO A 570 3.27 -8.84 11.97
CA PRO A 570 3.39 -7.45 12.38
C PRO A 570 2.12 -6.98 13.08
N ASN A 571 2.28 -6.18 14.14
CA ASN A 571 1.20 -5.28 14.52
C ASN A 571 1.17 -4.17 13.45
N PRO A 572 0.09 -4.02 12.68
CA PRO A 572 0.12 -3.18 11.49
C PRO A 572 0.16 -1.68 11.81
N ILE A 573 -0.17 -1.32 13.05
CA ILE A 573 -0.22 0.05 13.53
C ILE A 573 0.88 0.31 14.55
N SER A 574 2.07 -0.28 14.37
CA SER A 574 3.24 -0.21 15.28
C SER A 574 2.97 -0.75 16.70
N SER A 575 3.99 -0.64 17.56
CA SER A 575 3.94 -1.07 18.96
C SER A 575 3.39 -0.02 19.93
N GLU A 576 2.88 1.10 19.42
CA GLU A 576 2.31 2.16 20.24
C GLU A 576 1.10 1.69 21.05
N VAL A 577 1.02 2.19 22.29
CA VAL A 577 0.01 1.79 23.28
C VAL A 577 -0.90 2.96 23.56
N GLN A 578 -2.21 2.80 23.33
CA GLN A 578 -3.20 3.86 23.53
C GLN A 578 -4.51 3.30 24.07
N GLY A 579 -4.99 3.85 25.19
CA GLY A 579 -6.33 3.62 25.71
C GLY A 579 -6.41 3.43 27.23
N ASN A 580 -7.61 3.15 27.69
CA ASN A 580 -7.88 2.76 29.08
C ASN A 580 -7.91 1.22 29.20
N ILE A 581 -7.47 0.73 30.34
CA ILE A 581 -7.52 -0.69 30.69
C ILE A 581 -9.00 -1.10 30.80
N LEU A 582 -9.33 -2.26 30.23
CA LEU A 582 -10.66 -2.87 30.37
C LEU A 582 -10.90 -3.23 31.84
N ASP A 583 -11.99 -2.73 32.41
CA ASP A 583 -12.50 -3.25 33.69
C ASP A 583 -13.04 -4.68 33.47
N PRO A 584 -12.57 -5.68 34.24
CA PRO A 584 -13.05 -7.06 34.13
C PRO A 584 -14.57 -7.23 34.17
N GLU A 585 -15.32 -6.31 34.78
CA GLU A 585 -16.80 -6.37 34.77
C GLU A 585 -17.42 -6.26 33.37
N PHE A 586 -16.71 -5.62 32.42
CA PHE A 586 -17.14 -5.49 31.02
C PHE A 586 -16.48 -6.51 30.09
N SER A 587 -15.78 -7.51 30.65
CA SER A 587 -15.15 -8.58 29.86
C SER A 587 -16.17 -9.31 28.98
N SER A 588 -15.80 -9.53 27.72
CA SER A 588 -16.63 -10.19 26.71
C SER A 588 -15.78 -10.67 25.52
N PHE A 589 -16.40 -11.24 24.48
CA PHE A 589 -15.67 -11.67 23.29
C PHE A 589 -15.02 -10.54 22.48
N VAL A 590 -15.39 -9.28 22.74
CA VAL A 590 -14.74 -8.09 22.15
C VAL A 590 -13.72 -7.45 23.11
N GLY A 591 -13.29 -8.19 24.13
CA GLY A 591 -12.29 -7.76 25.09
C GLY A 591 -12.32 -8.69 26.30
N MET A 592 -11.45 -9.71 26.30
CA MET A 592 -11.46 -10.74 27.35
C MET A 592 -10.61 -10.36 28.56
N TYR A 593 -9.45 -9.75 28.33
CA TYR A 593 -8.45 -9.46 29.37
C TYR A 593 -8.30 -7.95 29.61
N PRO A 594 -7.87 -7.53 30.81
CA PRO A 594 -7.63 -6.14 31.18
C PRO A 594 -6.42 -5.55 30.41
N ILE A 595 -6.64 -5.26 29.13
CA ILE A 595 -5.69 -4.59 28.23
C ILE A 595 -6.32 -3.29 27.71
N VAL A 596 -5.50 -2.38 27.19
CA VAL A 596 -5.98 -1.13 26.56
C VAL A 596 -6.51 -1.36 25.14
N GLN A 597 -7.20 -0.38 24.55
CA GLN A 597 -7.80 -0.50 23.21
C GLN A 597 -6.78 -0.73 22.09
N ARG A 598 -5.72 0.08 22.00
CA ARG A 598 -4.56 -0.15 21.10
C ARG A 598 -3.46 -0.73 21.95
N TYR A 599 -3.35 -2.05 21.96
CA TYR A 599 -2.54 -2.78 22.94
C TYR A 599 -1.05 -2.88 22.55
N GLY A 600 -0.72 -2.57 21.30
CA GLY A 600 0.64 -2.36 20.84
C GLY A 600 1.54 -3.59 20.83
N LEU A 601 1.04 -4.83 20.91
CA LEU A 601 1.85 -6.07 20.81
C LEU A 601 1.63 -6.75 19.46
N THR A 602 2.58 -7.56 19.01
CA THR A 602 2.32 -8.59 17.98
C THR A 602 1.45 -9.72 18.56
N VAL A 603 0.90 -10.59 17.71
CA VAL A 603 0.08 -11.73 18.17
C VAL A 603 0.90 -12.74 18.98
N GLY A 604 2.19 -12.92 18.65
CA GLY A 604 3.14 -13.75 19.39
C GLY A 604 3.47 -13.17 20.77
N GLU A 605 3.76 -11.87 20.84
CA GLU A 605 3.99 -11.17 22.12
C GLU A 605 2.73 -11.16 23.00
N TYR A 606 1.56 -10.93 22.41
CA TYR A 606 0.27 -11.00 23.10
C TYR A 606 0.01 -12.40 23.67
N ALA A 607 0.26 -13.46 22.90
CA ALA A 607 0.13 -14.84 23.36
C ALA A 607 1.01 -15.11 24.60
N GLN A 608 2.27 -14.66 24.59
CA GLN A 608 3.17 -14.78 25.74
C GLN A 608 2.66 -13.99 26.95
N TYR A 609 2.23 -12.75 26.74
CA TYR A 609 1.66 -11.88 27.78
C TYR A 609 0.48 -12.57 28.48
N ILE A 610 -0.51 -13.06 27.73
CA ILE A 610 -1.70 -13.66 28.35
C ILE A 610 -1.41 -15.01 29.01
N ASN A 611 -0.47 -15.78 28.48
CA ASN A 611 -0.11 -17.09 29.03
C ASN A 611 0.49 -16.96 30.43
N ASP A 612 1.44 -16.02 30.61
CA ASP A 612 2.10 -15.73 31.89
C ASP A 612 1.17 -14.95 32.83
N LYS A 613 0.63 -13.80 32.38
CA LYS A 613 -0.13 -12.88 33.24
C LYS A 613 -1.40 -13.50 33.80
N PHE A 614 -2.09 -14.33 33.02
CA PHE A 614 -3.38 -14.93 33.40
C PHE A 614 -3.29 -16.44 33.67
N ASN A 615 -2.08 -17.00 33.74
CA ASN A 615 -1.83 -18.40 34.07
C ASN A 615 -2.62 -19.38 33.19
N ILE A 616 -2.64 -19.15 31.87
CA ILE A 616 -3.29 -20.09 30.93
C ILE A 616 -2.56 -21.44 30.95
N ASN A 617 -1.24 -21.44 31.21
CA ASN A 617 -0.39 -22.64 31.28
C ASN A 617 -0.40 -23.47 29.97
N CYS A 618 -0.53 -22.80 28.83
CA CYS A 618 -0.44 -23.42 27.52
C CYS A 618 1.03 -23.74 27.19
N ASP A 619 1.30 -24.91 26.59
CA ASP A 619 2.59 -25.22 25.96
C ASP A 619 2.73 -24.40 24.66
N LEU A 620 3.16 -23.15 24.83
CA LEU A 620 3.20 -22.13 23.78
C LEU A 620 4.58 -22.08 23.11
N LYS A 621 4.58 -22.06 21.78
CA LYS A 621 5.74 -21.75 20.94
C LYS A 621 5.41 -20.58 20.01
N VAL A 622 6.38 -19.70 19.78
CA VAL A 622 6.25 -18.57 18.85
C VAL A 622 7.33 -18.70 17.79
N VAL A 623 6.93 -18.78 16.53
CA VAL A 623 7.81 -18.69 15.37
C VAL A 623 7.92 -17.22 14.99
N LYS A 624 9.08 -16.64 15.29
CA LYS A 624 9.32 -15.19 15.18
C LYS A 624 9.43 -14.73 13.74
N MET A 625 9.07 -13.47 13.51
CA MET A 625 9.44 -12.73 12.30
C MET A 625 10.94 -12.40 12.28
N SER A 626 11.45 -11.98 11.13
CA SER A 626 12.79 -11.41 10.98
C SER A 626 12.71 -10.06 10.26
N GLY A 627 13.46 -9.07 10.74
CA GLY A 627 13.52 -7.73 10.14
C GLY A 627 12.44 -6.75 10.58
N TRP A 628 11.40 -7.18 11.32
CA TRP A 628 10.38 -6.29 11.88
C TRP A 628 10.88 -5.59 13.15
N SER A 629 10.57 -4.30 13.30
CA SER A 629 10.83 -3.50 14.50
C SER A 629 9.55 -2.91 15.08
N GLN A 630 9.62 -2.49 16.34
CA GLN A 630 8.46 -2.00 17.08
C GLN A 630 7.80 -0.76 16.47
N GLU A 631 8.55 0.08 15.77
CA GLU A 631 8.11 1.33 15.16
C GLU A 631 7.47 1.13 13.78
N MET A 632 7.75 0.00 13.12
CA MET A 632 7.26 -0.24 11.77
C MET A 632 5.75 -0.32 11.74
N TYR A 633 5.15 0.55 10.94
CA TYR A 633 3.82 0.35 10.38
C TYR A 633 3.86 -0.69 9.26
N TYR A 634 2.70 -1.25 8.92
CA TYR A 634 2.64 -2.35 7.93
C TYR A 634 3.25 -1.96 6.57
N ASP A 635 3.02 -0.73 6.12
CA ASP A 635 3.54 -0.18 4.86
C ASP A 635 5.07 0.05 4.86
N GLU A 636 5.72 -0.02 6.02
CA GLU A 636 7.18 0.07 6.17
C GLU A 636 7.85 -1.31 6.19
N THR A 637 7.08 -2.39 6.13
CA THR A 637 7.61 -3.76 6.26
C THR A 637 8.18 -4.34 4.96
N GLY A 638 7.98 -3.67 3.83
CA GLY A 638 8.27 -4.23 2.50
C GLY A 638 7.34 -5.41 2.12
N LEU A 639 6.32 -5.71 2.93
CA LEU A 639 5.20 -6.53 2.50
C LEU A 639 4.33 -5.65 1.61
N ASP A 640 4.62 -5.61 0.31
CA ASP A 640 4.03 -4.72 -0.70
C ASP A 640 2.50 -4.82 -0.83
N THR A 641 1.82 -5.59 0.03
CA THR A 641 0.40 -5.86 -0.09
C THR A 641 -0.29 -6.16 1.24
N TRP A 642 -1.22 -5.27 1.59
CA TRP A 642 -2.21 -5.50 2.64
C TRP A 642 -3.27 -6.51 2.20
N VAL A 643 -3.26 -7.69 2.81
CA VAL A 643 -4.28 -8.72 2.61
C VAL A 643 -5.35 -8.53 3.67
N MET A 644 -6.52 -8.04 3.24
CA MET A 644 -7.59 -7.67 4.16
C MET A 644 -7.96 -8.82 5.11
N PRO A 645 -7.78 -8.64 6.44
CA PRO A 645 -8.09 -9.70 7.40
C PRO A 645 -9.60 -9.95 7.52
N SER A 646 -10.43 -8.94 7.28
CA SER A 646 -11.88 -9.07 7.22
C SER A 646 -12.52 -8.19 6.14
N PRO A 647 -13.78 -8.47 5.72
CA PRO A 647 -14.48 -7.69 4.71
C PRO A 647 -14.52 -6.18 4.96
N ASN A 648 -14.59 -5.76 6.23
CA ASN A 648 -14.65 -4.34 6.62
C ASN A 648 -13.31 -3.81 7.16
N MET A 649 -12.20 -4.52 6.91
CA MET A 649 -10.85 -4.06 7.16
C MET A 649 -10.05 -3.99 5.85
N PRO A 650 -10.53 -3.19 4.86
CA PRO A 650 -9.97 -3.23 3.53
C PRO A 650 -8.55 -2.71 3.50
N THR A 651 -8.18 -1.65 4.23
CA THR A 651 -6.89 -0.95 4.08
C THR A 651 -6.15 -0.79 5.40
N LEU A 652 -4.86 -0.44 5.34
CA LEU A 652 -4.08 -0.01 6.50
C LEU A 652 -4.67 1.26 7.14
N ASP A 653 -5.15 2.23 6.33
CA ASP A 653 -5.83 3.44 6.84
C ASP A 653 -7.01 3.06 7.74
N THR A 654 -7.80 2.06 7.32
CA THR A 654 -8.90 1.54 8.13
C THR A 654 -8.40 1.00 9.46
N ALA A 655 -7.30 0.23 9.48
CA ALA A 655 -6.73 -0.30 10.72
C ALA A 655 -6.21 0.81 11.66
N ILE A 656 -5.59 1.86 11.10
CA ILE A 656 -5.09 3.01 11.87
C ILE A 656 -6.23 3.72 12.61
N VAL A 657 -7.37 3.97 11.94
CA VAL A 657 -8.49 4.69 12.56
C VAL A 657 -9.46 3.78 13.33
N TYR A 658 -9.38 2.47 13.16
CA TYR A 658 -10.35 1.51 13.70
C TYR A 658 -10.58 1.65 15.21
N THR A 659 -9.51 1.89 15.97
CA THR A 659 -9.61 2.07 17.44
C THR A 659 -10.34 3.35 17.84
N ALA A 660 -10.33 4.38 16.99
CA ALA A 660 -11.08 5.62 17.17
C ALA A 660 -12.56 5.44 16.83
N THR A 661 -12.89 4.65 15.81
CA THR A 661 -14.21 4.66 15.17
C THR A 661 -15.08 3.44 15.47
N CYS A 662 -14.50 2.31 15.88
CA CYS A 662 -15.30 1.12 16.22
C CYS A 662 -16.22 1.34 17.43
N VAL A 663 -15.91 2.27 18.34
CA VAL A 663 -16.77 2.62 19.48
C VAL A 663 -18.17 3.10 19.06
N PHE A 664 -18.31 3.61 17.83
CA PHE A 664 -19.59 4.03 17.27
C PHE A 664 -20.52 2.84 16.96
N GLU A 665 -20.01 1.60 16.91
CA GLU A 665 -20.86 0.40 16.86
C GLU A 665 -21.84 0.36 18.04
N GLY A 666 -21.45 0.89 19.21
CA GLY A 666 -22.30 1.02 20.39
C GLY A 666 -23.28 2.20 20.38
N THR A 667 -23.41 2.92 19.27
CA THR A 667 -24.29 4.10 19.11
C THR A 667 -25.26 3.93 17.93
N ASN A 668 -26.19 4.87 17.79
CA ASN A 668 -27.08 4.93 16.62
C ASN A 668 -26.43 5.51 15.35
N LEU A 669 -25.16 5.96 15.37
CA LEU A 669 -24.44 6.43 14.18
C LEU A 669 -23.95 5.26 13.34
N SER A 670 -23.92 5.45 12.01
CA SER A 670 -23.21 4.58 11.08
C SER A 670 -21.71 4.81 11.20
N GLU A 671 -20.99 3.71 11.37
CA GLU A 671 -19.53 3.61 11.28
C GLU A 671 -19.03 3.31 9.86
N GLY A 672 -19.82 3.64 8.83
CA GLY A 672 -19.39 3.53 7.43
C GLY A 672 -19.48 2.12 6.84
N ARG A 673 -19.87 1.10 7.61
CA ARG A 673 -20.18 -0.24 7.08
C ARG A 673 -21.21 -0.15 5.95
N GLY A 674 -21.05 -0.97 4.92
CA GLY A 674 -21.86 -0.90 3.70
C GLY A 674 -21.46 0.23 2.75
N THR A 675 -20.30 0.83 2.96
CA THR A 675 -19.59 1.67 1.98
C THR A 675 -18.25 1.01 1.62
N THR A 676 -17.47 1.65 0.75
CA THR A 676 -16.11 1.20 0.42
C THR A 676 -15.05 1.70 1.41
N ARG A 677 -15.42 2.55 2.38
CA ARG A 677 -14.55 3.12 3.42
C ARG A 677 -15.16 2.88 4.83
N PRO A 678 -15.41 1.60 5.22
CA PRO A 678 -15.90 1.29 6.56
C PRO A 678 -14.91 1.77 7.62
N PHE A 679 -15.42 2.19 8.78
CA PHE A 679 -14.68 2.75 9.91
C PHE A 679 -13.90 4.04 9.66
N GLU A 680 -13.71 4.46 8.42
CA GLU A 680 -13.18 5.79 8.10
C GLU A 680 -14.28 6.85 8.08
N LEU A 681 -15.54 6.44 7.88
CA LEU A 681 -16.72 7.31 7.82
C LEU A 681 -17.58 7.15 9.09
N ILE A 682 -17.91 8.26 9.74
CA ILE A 682 -18.83 8.32 10.88
C ILE A 682 -19.96 9.30 10.57
N GLY A 683 -21.22 8.87 10.66
CA GLY A 683 -22.34 9.75 10.30
C GLY A 683 -23.73 9.20 10.59
N ALA A 684 -24.72 10.06 10.37
CA ALA A 684 -26.14 9.75 10.47
C ALA A 684 -26.99 10.71 9.60
N PRO A 685 -28.24 10.36 9.24
CA PRO A 685 -29.09 11.21 8.38
C PRO A 685 -29.43 12.58 8.94
N TRP A 686 -29.22 12.78 10.24
CA TRP A 686 -29.55 14.01 10.95
C TRP A 686 -28.36 14.92 11.25
N ILE A 687 -27.15 14.53 10.83
CA ILE A 687 -25.92 15.30 11.02
C ILE A 687 -25.73 16.25 9.84
N ASN A 688 -25.38 17.49 10.13
CA ASN A 688 -24.84 18.40 9.13
C ASN A 688 -23.32 18.15 9.02
N PRO A 689 -22.81 17.64 7.88
CA PRO A 689 -21.43 17.17 7.76
C PRO A 689 -20.40 18.30 7.95
N ILE A 690 -20.75 19.51 7.53
CA ILE A 690 -19.83 20.66 7.53
C ILE A 690 -19.72 21.24 8.94
N ASN A 691 -20.83 21.37 9.66
CA ASN A 691 -20.81 21.82 11.04
C ASN A 691 -20.03 20.85 11.94
N LEU A 692 -20.24 19.53 11.77
CA LEU A 692 -19.51 18.53 12.54
C LEU A 692 -18.00 18.55 12.22
N ALA A 693 -17.63 18.63 10.94
CA ALA A 693 -16.22 18.72 10.54
C ALA A 693 -15.55 19.97 11.12
N ASN A 694 -16.21 21.13 11.06
CA ASN A 694 -15.68 22.38 11.61
C ASN A 694 -15.48 22.31 13.13
N GLU A 695 -16.46 21.78 13.87
CA GLU A 695 -16.37 21.63 15.31
C GLU A 695 -15.21 20.70 15.69
N LEU A 696 -15.11 19.53 15.05
CA LEU A 696 -14.04 18.57 15.33
C LEU A 696 -12.65 19.12 14.97
N ASN A 697 -12.52 19.81 13.83
CA ASN A 697 -11.25 20.42 13.44
C ASN A 697 -10.86 21.58 14.38
N SER A 698 -11.82 22.26 15.01
CA SER A 698 -11.56 23.33 15.98
C SER A 698 -10.90 22.84 17.27
N LEU A 699 -11.02 21.54 17.58
CA LEU A 699 -10.38 20.92 18.74
C LEU A 699 -8.85 20.85 18.63
N GLY A 700 -8.31 20.99 17.41
CA GLY A 700 -6.86 21.00 17.18
C GLY A 700 -6.17 19.69 17.56
N LEU A 701 -6.83 18.55 17.37
CA LEU A 701 -6.27 17.23 17.67
C LEU A 701 -5.03 16.97 16.80
N PRO A 702 -3.89 16.54 17.38
CA PRO A 702 -2.68 16.25 16.63
C PRO A 702 -2.85 15.10 15.63
N GLY A 703 -2.21 15.21 14.47
CA GLY A 703 -2.12 14.12 13.50
C GLY A 703 -3.41 13.77 12.75
N VAL A 704 -4.51 14.51 12.93
CA VAL A 704 -5.81 14.18 12.33
C VAL A 704 -6.55 15.40 11.79
N LYS A 705 -7.27 15.20 10.69
CA LYS A 705 -8.25 16.13 10.11
C LYS A 705 -9.57 15.42 9.86
N PHE A 706 -10.66 16.16 9.98
CA PHE A 706 -12.00 15.67 9.71
C PHE A 706 -12.56 16.34 8.47
N ARG A 707 -12.85 15.54 7.44
CA ARG A 707 -13.47 16.03 6.22
C ARG A 707 -14.97 15.84 6.31
N ALA A 708 -15.75 16.87 6.01
CA ALA A 708 -17.20 16.73 5.81
C ALA A 708 -17.48 15.65 4.75
N ALA A 709 -18.35 14.70 5.07
CA ALA A 709 -18.68 13.58 4.20
C ALA A 709 -20.18 13.30 4.16
N SER A 710 -20.68 12.95 2.98
CA SER A 710 -22.03 12.43 2.78
C SER A 710 -21.94 11.05 2.15
N PHE A 711 -22.58 10.06 2.75
CA PHE A 711 -22.48 8.67 2.30
C PHE A 711 -23.76 7.89 2.54
N THR A 712 -23.98 6.83 1.76
CA THR A 712 -25.21 6.01 1.81
C THR A 712 -24.85 4.55 2.10
N PRO A 713 -24.98 4.08 3.35
CA PRO A 713 -24.74 2.68 3.71
C PRO A 713 -25.66 1.73 2.93
N GLN A 714 -25.08 0.70 2.31
CA GLN A 714 -25.83 -0.33 1.57
C GLN A 714 -26.25 -1.51 2.46
N ILE A 715 -25.55 -1.70 3.58
CA ILE A 715 -25.87 -2.66 4.65
C ILE A 715 -25.66 -2.00 6.02
N SER A 716 -26.06 -2.65 7.11
CA SER A 716 -25.95 -2.12 8.49
C SER A 716 -26.84 -0.90 8.73
N LYS A 717 -26.49 -0.08 9.73
CA LYS A 717 -27.25 1.07 10.20
C LYS A 717 -27.63 2.02 9.06
N TYR A 718 -28.87 2.48 9.08
CA TYR A 718 -29.46 3.36 8.04
C TYR A 718 -29.57 2.78 6.63
N SER A 719 -29.29 1.48 6.43
CA SER A 719 -29.55 0.78 5.18
C SER A 719 -30.96 0.17 5.16
N ALA A 720 -31.46 -0.15 3.95
CA ALA A 720 -32.71 -0.87 3.75
C ALA A 720 -32.69 -2.30 4.32
N SER A 721 -31.49 -2.85 4.57
CA SER A 721 -31.32 -4.19 5.14
C SER A 721 -31.55 -4.25 6.65
N ASP A 722 -31.38 -3.14 7.38
CA ASP A 722 -31.60 -3.08 8.84
C ASP A 722 -33.02 -2.60 9.16
N THR A 723 -34.01 -3.43 8.80
CA THR A 723 -35.43 -3.12 9.04
C THR A 723 -35.81 -3.16 10.52
N ALA A 724 -35.01 -3.80 11.36
CA ALA A 724 -35.25 -3.91 12.79
C ALA A 724 -35.01 -2.57 13.51
N ASN A 725 -33.92 -1.88 13.16
CA ASN A 725 -33.54 -0.62 13.80
C ASN A 725 -33.88 0.61 12.94
N TYR A 726 -33.97 0.46 11.61
CA TYR A 726 -34.19 1.56 10.66
C TYR A 726 -35.23 1.20 9.58
N PRO A 727 -36.54 1.17 9.92
CA PRO A 727 -37.61 0.57 9.09
C PRO A 727 -38.03 1.41 7.86
N THR A 728 -37.15 2.23 7.29
CA THR A 728 -37.46 3.10 6.14
C THR A 728 -37.70 2.33 4.83
N GLY A 729 -37.26 1.07 4.76
CA GLY A 729 -37.32 0.26 3.53
C GLY A 729 -36.45 0.79 2.39
N LYS A 730 -35.59 1.78 2.65
CA LYS A 730 -34.68 2.43 1.71
C LYS A 730 -33.39 2.83 2.42
N ASN A 731 -32.26 2.77 1.72
CA ASN A 731 -30.99 3.30 2.20
C ASN A 731 -31.12 4.81 2.42
N GLN A 732 -30.61 5.31 3.55
CA GLN A 732 -30.65 6.74 3.89
C GLN A 732 -29.27 7.37 3.70
N VAL A 733 -29.25 8.59 3.18
CA VAL A 733 -28.02 9.41 3.12
C VAL A 733 -27.66 9.84 4.53
N CYS A 734 -26.43 9.55 4.94
CA CYS A 734 -25.84 10.03 6.19
C CYS A 734 -24.97 11.25 5.92
N GLY A 735 -25.16 12.32 6.68
CA GLY A 735 -24.16 13.36 6.84
C GLY A 735 -23.18 12.97 7.95
N GLY A 736 -21.93 13.37 7.85
CA GLY A 736 -20.91 12.98 8.82
C GLY A 736 -19.53 13.51 8.49
N VAL A 737 -18.53 12.79 8.98
CA VAL A 737 -17.12 13.06 8.70
C VAL A 737 -16.40 11.81 8.23
N GLN A 738 -15.40 12.01 7.38
CA GLN A 738 -14.34 11.05 7.17
C GLN A 738 -13.12 11.45 8.01
N VAL A 739 -12.53 10.48 8.70
CA VAL A 739 -11.32 10.67 9.53
C VAL A 739 -10.08 10.50 8.65
N TYR A 740 -9.24 11.53 8.55
CA TYR A 740 -7.99 11.50 7.81
C TYR A 740 -6.81 11.70 8.76
N VAL A 741 -5.88 10.75 8.76
CA VAL A 741 -4.65 10.84 9.55
C VAL A 741 -3.59 11.55 8.71
N THR A 742 -3.20 12.75 9.13
CA THR A 742 -2.21 13.58 8.43
C THR A 742 -0.79 13.35 8.93
N ASP A 743 -0.65 12.84 10.15
CA ASP A 743 0.61 12.44 10.76
C ASP A 743 0.33 11.33 11.78
N ARG A 744 0.74 10.11 11.46
CA ARG A 744 0.44 8.92 12.26
C ARG A 744 1.22 8.85 13.57
N ASP A 745 2.34 9.57 13.68
CA ASP A 745 3.19 9.53 14.87
C ASP A 745 2.60 10.40 15.99
N SER A 746 1.97 11.52 15.63
CA SER A 746 1.24 12.37 16.58
C SER A 746 -0.22 11.96 16.80
N PHE A 747 -0.76 11.06 15.97
CA PHE A 747 -2.15 10.61 16.05
C PHE A 747 -2.42 9.68 17.26
N ASN A 748 -3.35 10.11 18.12
CA ASN A 748 -3.90 9.27 19.19
C ASN A 748 -5.34 8.85 18.88
N SER A 749 -5.51 7.58 18.50
CA SER A 749 -6.78 7.07 18.00
C SER A 749 -7.86 7.03 19.08
N VAL A 750 -7.54 6.61 20.31
CA VAL A 750 -8.52 6.51 21.40
C VAL A 750 -9.02 7.89 21.84
N LYS A 751 -8.10 8.85 22.03
CA LYS A 751 -8.47 10.23 22.35
C LYS A 751 -9.32 10.84 21.24
N THR A 752 -8.97 10.58 19.98
CA THR A 752 -9.76 11.02 18.82
C THR A 752 -11.17 10.44 18.85
N GLY A 753 -11.32 9.14 19.10
CA GLY A 753 -12.62 8.49 19.21
C GLY A 753 -13.50 9.09 20.31
N TYR A 754 -12.93 9.40 21.47
CA TYR A 754 -13.65 10.07 22.56
C TYR A 754 -14.03 11.50 22.24
N ALA A 755 -13.14 12.27 21.63
CA ALA A 755 -13.45 13.62 21.16
C ALA A 755 -14.62 13.59 20.17
N MET A 756 -14.56 12.72 19.15
CA MET A 756 -15.65 12.56 18.18
C MET A 756 -16.98 12.20 18.84
N LEU A 757 -16.96 11.21 19.74
CA LEU A 757 -18.16 10.75 20.43
C LEU A 757 -18.81 11.85 21.27
N TYR A 758 -18.01 12.56 22.06
CA TYR A 758 -18.50 13.65 22.91
C TYR A 758 -18.99 14.83 22.07
N THR A 759 -18.25 15.23 21.03
CA THR A 759 -18.68 16.31 20.13
C THR A 759 -20.02 16.01 19.48
N VAL A 760 -20.21 14.82 18.91
CA VAL A 760 -21.50 14.45 18.30
C VAL A 760 -22.62 14.44 19.35
N ARG A 761 -22.38 13.80 20.50
CA ARG A 761 -23.35 13.74 21.60
C ARG A 761 -23.79 15.14 22.01
N ASP A 762 -22.85 16.06 22.14
CA ASP A 762 -23.10 17.41 22.65
C ASP A 762 -23.75 18.32 21.59
N MET A 763 -23.40 18.17 20.30
CA MET A 763 -24.03 18.90 19.20
C MET A 763 -25.45 18.43 18.88
N TYR A 764 -25.77 17.16 19.13
CA TYR A 764 -27.02 16.51 18.69
C TYR A 764 -27.72 15.76 19.82
N GLN A 765 -27.80 16.36 21.01
CA GLN A 765 -28.31 15.74 22.24
C GLN A 765 -29.72 15.14 22.12
N ASP A 766 -30.58 15.69 21.25
CA ASP A 766 -31.95 15.22 21.03
C ASP A 766 -32.03 13.97 20.13
N LYS A 767 -30.97 13.66 19.39
CA LYS A 767 -30.95 12.58 18.38
C LYS A 767 -29.89 11.51 18.65
N PHE A 768 -28.79 11.87 19.27
CA PHE A 768 -27.73 10.93 19.64
C PHE A 768 -28.25 9.91 20.65
N GLN A 769 -27.98 8.63 20.40
CA GLN A 769 -28.35 7.54 21.32
C GLN A 769 -27.26 6.48 21.38
N TYR A 770 -26.95 6.03 22.59
CA TYR A 770 -26.29 4.74 22.78
C TYR A 770 -27.29 3.62 22.50
N LEU A 771 -26.81 2.49 21.98
CA LEU A 771 -27.65 1.31 21.81
C LEU A 771 -28.15 0.80 23.17
N SER A 772 -29.39 0.32 23.21
CA SER A 772 -30.04 -0.16 24.45
C SER A 772 -29.33 -1.35 25.10
N THR A 773 -28.47 -2.04 24.36
CA THR A 773 -27.62 -3.14 24.84
C THR A 773 -26.44 -2.67 25.69
N ASN A 774 -26.19 -1.35 25.77
CA ASN A 774 -24.98 -0.75 26.34
C ASN A 774 -23.69 -1.37 25.77
N PHE A 775 -23.72 -1.78 24.50
CA PHE A 775 -22.57 -2.43 23.86
C PHE A 775 -21.31 -1.55 23.86
N ILE A 776 -21.49 -0.23 23.89
CA ILE A 776 -20.38 0.72 24.01
C ILE A 776 -19.51 0.43 25.24
N ASP A 777 -20.10 0.02 26.38
CA ASP A 777 -19.36 -0.21 27.62
C ASP A 777 -18.35 -1.37 27.46
N LYS A 778 -18.66 -2.35 26.59
CA LYS A 778 -17.75 -3.45 26.24
C LYS A 778 -16.62 -3.00 25.32
N LEU A 779 -16.91 -2.06 24.41
CA LEU A 779 -15.92 -1.52 23.46
C LEU A 779 -14.93 -0.59 24.17
N THR A 780 -15.44 0.33 25.02
CA THR A 780 -14.62 1.22 25.84
C THR A 780 -13.99 0.50 27.03
N GLY A 781 -14.62 -0.59 27.49
CA GLY A 781 -14.19 -1.39 28.62
C GLY A 781 -14.49 -0.74 29.96
N ASN A 782 -15.50 0.14 29.99
CA ASN A 782 -15.96 0.87 31.17
C ASN A 782 -17.36 1.47 30.90
N SER A 783 -18.11 1.81 31.94
CA SER A 783 -19.37 2.56 31.78
C SER A 783 -19.21 4.09 31.80
N TYR A 784 -18.08 4.60 32.28
CA TYR A 784 -17.93 6.04 32.57
C TYR A 784 -17.95 6.91 31.30
N VAL A 785 -17.60 6.36 30.13
CA VAL A 785 -17.74 7.04 28.83
C VAL A 785 -19.21 7.24 28.49
N ARG A 786 -20.04 6.19 28.60
CA ARG A 786 -21.48 6.25 28.35
C ARG A 786 -22.20 7.16 29.35
N GLU A 787 -21.82 7.05 30.62
CA GLU A 787 -22.39 7.83 31.72
C GLU A 787 -21.98 9.31 31.68
N GLY A 788 -20.98 9.69 30.87
CA GLY A 788 -20.48 11.06 30.80
C GLY A 788 -19.87 11.52 32.13
N LYS A 789 -19.26 10.60 32.88
CA LYS A 789 -18.75 10.86 34.24
C LYS A 789 -17.56 11.83 34.27
N TYR A 790 -16.79 11.85 33.19
CA TYR A 790 -15.57 12.64 33.05
C TYR A 790 -15.69 13.60 31.86
N THR A 791 -15.06 14.76 31.99
CA THR A 791 -14.78 15.68 30.89
C THR A 791 -13.78 15.06 29.90
N LEU A 792 -13.67 15.62 28.68
CA LEU A 792 -12.69 15.15 27.70
C LEU A 792 -11.25 15.25 28.20
N GLU A 793 -10.91 16.32 28.91
CA GLU A 793 -9.57 16.51 29.50
C GLU A 793 -9.25 15.43 30.54
N GLU A 794 -10.21 15.12 31.42
CA GLU A 794 -10.07 14.04 32.41
C GLU A 794 -9.97 12.67 31.74
N LEU A 795 -10.76 12.39 30.70
CA LEU A 795 -10.65 11.16 29.92
C LEU A 795 -9.28 11.03 29.25
N PHE A 796 -8.73 12.11 28.70
CA PHE A 796 -7.41 12.10 28.09
C PHE A 796 -6.32 11.80 29.13
N ALA A 797 -6.43 12.36 30.33
CA ALA A 797 -5.51 12.06 31.43
C ALA A 797 -5.61 10.60 31.89
N ILE A 798 -6.82 10.01 31.93
CA ILE A 798 -7.02 8.58 32.23
C ILE A 798 -6.34 7.73 31.14
N VAL A 799 -6.59 8.04 29.87
CA VAL A 799 -5.97 7.33 28.73
C VAL A 799 -4.44 7.39 28.82
N ASP A 800 -3.84 8.56 29.06
CA ASP A 800 -2.38 8.70 29.13
C ASP A 800 -1.78 7.88 30.28
N LYS A 801 -2.42 7.93 31.45
CA LYS A 801 -1.98 7.20 32.63
C LYS A 801 -2.05 5.69 32.39
N GLU A 802 -3.21 5.18 31.97
CA GLU A 802 -3.43 3.74 31.84
C GLU A 802 -2.68 3.14 30.64
N SER A 803 -2.48 3.92 29.57
CA SER A 803 -1.57 3.53 28.47
C SER A 803 -0.14 3.36 28.98
N SER A 804 0.35 4.27 29.83
CA SER A 804 1.70 4.21 30.40
C SER A 804 1.85 3.03 31.35
N GLU A 805 0.84 2.77 32.20
CA GLU A 805 0.81 1.61 33.10
C GLU A 805 0.85 0.29 32.32
N PHE A 806 0.03 0.17 31.29
CA PHE A 806 0.00 -1.03 30.45
C PHE A 806 1.29 -1.20 29.65
N LYS A 807 1.84 -0.12 29.06
CA LYS A 807 3.13 -0.15 28.35
C LYS A 807 4.25 -0.69 29.25
N SER A 808 4.29 -0.28 30.52
CA SER A 808 5.25 -0.80 31.50
C SER A 808 5.02 -2.28 31.84
N ASP A 809 3.78 -2.76 31.83
CA ASP A 809 3.43 -4.15 32.17
C ASP A 809 3.81 -5.13 31.06
N ILE A 810 3.72 -4.69 29.80
CA ILE A 810 3.97 -5.54 28.62
C ILE A 810 5.44 -5.60 28.20
N GLU A 811 6.30 -4.69 28.71
CA GLU A 811 7.69 -4.52 28.23
C GLU A 811 8.51 -5.82 28.27
N LYS A 812 8.35 -6.63 29.32
CA LYS A 812 9.10 -7.89 29.47
C LYS A 812 8.70 -8.99 28.47
N TYR A 813 7.59 -8.81 27.74
CA TYR A 813 7.09 -9.75 26.73
C TYR A 813 7.43 -9.32 25.31
N ARG A 814 8.12 -8.20 25.14
CA ARG A 814 8.61 -7.74 23.84
C ARG A 814 9.68 -8.69 23.33
N ILE A 815 9.51 -9.20 22.12
CA ILE A 815 10.49 -10.09 21.47
C ILE A 815 11.19 -9.44 20.29
N TYR A 816 10.71 -8.28 19.83
CA TYR A 816 11.31 -7.45 18.80
C TYR A 816 11.82 -6.15 19.43
N VAL A 817 12.90 -5.60 18.88
CA VAL A 817 13.57 -4.42 19.44
C VAL A 817 13.24 -3.16 18.64
N PRO A 818 13.36 -1.97 19.27
CA PRO A 818 13.30 -0.68 18.58
C PRO A 818 14.27 -0.59 17.38
N ALA A 819 13.88 0.11 16.31
CA ALA A 819 14.68 0.32 15.10
C ALA A 819 16.05 0.94 15.41
N SER A 820 16.10 1.79 16.44
CA SER A 820 17.34 2.39 16.99
C SER A 820 18.34 1.39 17.59
N THR A 821 17.98 0.10 17.65
CA THR A 821 18.82 -1.01 18.09
C THR A 821 18.93 -2.13 17.04
N ILE A 822 18.46 -1.91 15.80
CA ILE A 822 18.69 -2.83 14.69
C ILE A 822 20.18 -2.77 14.36
N ASN A 823 20.89 -3.76 14.87
CA ASN A 823 22.29 -4.04 14.62
C ASN A 823 22.43 -4.59 13.18
N ASN A 824 23.31 -4.00 12.38
CA ASN A 824 23.61 -4.52 11.06
C ASN A 824 24.22 -5.92 11.18
N VAL A 825 24.06 -6.75 10.15
CA VAL A 825 24.72 -8.06 10.15
C VAL A 825 26.18 -7.88 9.75
N PRO A 826 27.13 -8.51 10.45
CA PRO A 826 28.54 -8.38 10.13
C PRO A 826 28.85 -8.98 8.76
N VAL A 827 29.77 -8.36 8.01
CA VAL A 827 30.13 -8.77 6.64
C VAL A 827 31.50 -9.43 6.64
N ILE A 828 31.58 -10.69 6.19
CA ILE A 828 32.85 -11.41 5.98
C ILE A 828 33.40 -11.15 4.57
N THR A 829 34.61 -10.61 4.49
CA THR A 829 35.40 -10.52 3.26
C THR A 829 36.40 -11.68 3.21
N ALA A 830 36.15 -12.61 2.31
CA ALA A 830 36.99 -13.76 2.01
C ALA A 830 36.88 -14.05 0.51
N ASN A 831 37.97 -14.51 -0.12
CA ASN A 831 38.01 -14.86 -1.54
C ASN A 831 38.51 -16.30 -1.72
N ASP A 832 38.10 -16.93 -2.82
CA ASP A 832 38.60 -18.24 -3.24
C ASP A 832 40.13 -18.22 -3.43
N LYS A 833 40.79 -19.32 -3.12
CA LYS A 833 42.27 -19.44 -3.14
C LYS A 833 42.73 -20.58 -4.03
N THR A 834 43.89 -20.41 -4.65
CA THR A 834 44.60 -21.48 -5.36
C THR A 834 45.95 -21.72 -4.70
N LEU A 835 46.24 -22.96 -4.36
CA LEU A 835 47.47 -23.41 -3.71
C LEU A 835 48.23 -24.40 -4.60
N LYS A 836 49.54 -24.46 -4.45
CA LYS A 836 50.36 -25.56 -4.97
C LYS A 836 50.32 -26.77 -4.05
N LEU A 837 50.62 -27.95 -4.58
CA LEU A 837 50.75 -29.16 -3.79
C LEU A 837 51.75 -28.98 -2.63
N ASN A 838 51.32 -29.28 -1.41
CA ASN A 838 52.01 -29.10 -0.14
C ASN A 838 52.30 -27.64 0.27
N GLU A 839 51.68 -26.65 -0.37
CA GLU A 839 51.76 -25.26 0.07
C GLU A 839 51.06 -25.09 1.44
N ASN A 840 51.66 -24.32 2.35
CA ASN A 840 51.11 -24.11 3.67
C ASN A 840 49.82 -23.26 3.58
N PHE A 841 48.71 -23.77 4.12
CA PHE A 841 47.42 -23.11 4.08
C PHE A 841 46.98 -22.68 5.48
N ASP A 842 46.86 -21.37 5.67
CA ASP A 842 46.22 -20.77 6.84
C ASP A 842 44.81 -20.31 6.44
N PRO A 843 43.74 -20.93 7.01
CA PRO A 843 42.37 -20.59 6.66
C PRO A 843 41.95 -19.18 7.08
N LEU A 844 42.60 -18.54 8.06
CA LEU A 844 42.23 -17.20 8.50
C LEU A 844 43.05 -16.08 7.85
N LYS A 845 44.12 -16.44 7.11
CA LYS A 845 44.94 -15.45 6.40
C LYS A 845 44.10 -14.71 5.35
N ASP A 846 44.18 -13.38 5.32
CA ASP A 846 43.46 -12.50 4.38
C ASP A 846 41.91 -12.58 4.45
N VAL A 847 41.38 -13.08 5.57
CA VAL A 847 39.94 -13.05 5.87
C VAL A 847 39.68 -11.94 6.87
N THR A 848 38.74 -11.05 6.56
CA THR A 848 38.34 -9.96 7.46
C THR A 848 36.84 -9.96 7.69
N ALA A 849 36.41 -9.42 8.83
CA ALA A 849 35.01 -9.21 9.13
C ALA A 849 34.81 -7.78 9.63
N TYR A 850 33.78 -7.10 9.15
CA TYR A 850 33.44 -5.76 9.57
C TYR A 850 31.95 -5.66 9.83
N ASP A 851 31.61 -4.92 10.88
CA ASP A 851 30.25 -4.58 11.27
C ASP A 851 30.09 -3.06 11.38
N GLU A 852 28.91 -2.54 11.07
CA GLU A 852 28.69 -1.09 11.05
C GLU A 852 28.72 -0.49 12.47
N GLU A 853 28.21 -1.22 13.47
CA GLU A 853 28.16 -0.79 14.86
C GLU A 853 29.42 -1.18 15.65
N ASP A 854 29.89 -2.43 15.47
CA ASP A 854 31.00 -3.00 16.24
C ASP A 854 32.38 -2.83 15.58
N GLY A 855 32.43 -2.40 14.33
CA GLY A 855 33.67 -2.15 13.60
C GLY A 855 34.38 -3.43 13.16
N ASP A 856 35.72 -3.48 13.33
CA ASP A 856 36.52 -4.63 12.85
C ASP A 856 36.35 -5.86 13.76
N LEU A 857 35.61 -6.85 13.26
CA LEU A 857 35.35 -8.11 13.93
C LEU A 857 36.29 -9.24 13.47
N THR A 858 37.36 -8.95 12.73
CA THR A 858 38.24 -9.96 12.13
C THR A 858 38.76 -10.99 13.14
N SER A 859 39.06 -10.56 14.38
CA SER A 859 39.55 -11.46 15.44
C SER A 859 38.51 -12.44 15.99
N TYR A 860 37.22 -12.25 15.66
CA TYR A 860 36.10 -13.06 16.12
C TYR A 860 35.60 -14.06 15.07
N ILE A 861 36.22 -14.09 13.88
CA ILE A 861 35.89 -15.07 12.83
C ILE A 861 36.22 -16.49 13.33
N LYS A 862 35.25 -17.38 13.18
CA LYS A 862 35.36 -18.82 13.45
C LYS A 862 35.38 -19.58 12.12
N VAL A 863 36.30 -20.52 11.98
CA VAL A 863 36.27 -21.51 10.91
C VAL A 863 35.35 -22.64 11.34
N VAL A 864 34.16 -22.70 10.75
CA VAL A 864 33.12 -23.69 11.08
C VAL A 864 33.39 -25.01 10.36
N GLU A 865 33.98 -24.95 9.16
CA GLU A 865 34.35 -26.12 8.37
C GLU A 865 35.64 -25.81 7.58
N ASN A 866 36.57 -26.77 7.53
CA ASN A 866 37.77 -26.68 6.67
C ASN A 866 38.10 -28.08 6.15
N THR A 867 37.87 -28.31 4.87
CA THR A 867 38.13 -29.61 4.22
C THR A 867 39.45 -29.65 3.44
N VAL A 868 40.27 -28.60 3.49
CA VAL A 868 41.48 -28.45 2.66
C VAL A 868 42.56 -29.48 3.00
N ASP A 869 42.88 -30.35 2.03
CA ASP A 869 44.02 -31.28 2.06
C ASP A 869 45.07 -30.83 1.04
N THR A 870 46.10 -30.10 1.51
CA THR A 870 47.13 -29.54 0.61
C THR A 870 48.05 -30.60 0.00
N SER A 871 47.99 -31.86 0.48
CA SER A 871 48.80 -32.96 -0.04
C SER A 871 48.20 -33.64 -1.28
N LYS A 872 46.98 -33.28 -1.66
CA LYS A 872 46.25 -33.84 -2.80
C LYS A 872 45.72 -32.72 -3.69
N ALA A 873 45.81 -32.91 -4.99
CA ALA A 873 45.17 -32.01 -5.93
C ALA A 873 43.64 -32.19 -5.89
N GLY A 874 42.91 -31.09 -5.85
CA GLY A 874 41.45 -31.12 -5.69
C GLY A 874 40.87 -29.76 -5.32
N GLU A 875 39.55 -29.69 -5.27
CA GLU A 875 38.80 -28.56 -4.74
C GLU A 875 38.29 -28.88 -3.35
N TYR A 876 38.51 -27.94 -2.45
CA TYR A 876 38.18 -28.04 -1.05
C TYR A 876 37.43 -26.79 -0.60
N VAL A 877 36.77 -26.87 0.55
CA VAL A 877 35.88 -25.83 1.04
C VAL A 877 36.30 -25.38 2.43
N VAL A 878 36.23 -24.07 2.66
CA VAL A 878 36.30 -23.48 4.00
C VAL A 878 35.04 -22.66 4.25
N ASN A 879 34.41 -22.86 5.41
CA ASN A 879 33.25 -22.11 5.85
C ASN A 879 33.59 -21.29 7.09
N TYR A 880 33.33 -19.99 7.03
CA TYR A 880 33.54 -19.05 8.11
C TYR A 880 32.22 -18.61 8.72
N SER A 881 32.24 -18.25 10.00
CA SER A 881 31.14 -17.55 10.68
C SER A 881 31.70 -16.48 11.61
N VAL A 882 31.00 -15.36 11.73
CA VAL A 882 31.30 -14.32 12.72
C VAL A 882 29.99 -13.85 13.33
N SER A 883 30.03 -13.54 14.61
CA SER A 883 28.92 -12.96 15.37
C SER A 883 29.37 -11.66 15.99
N ASP A 884 28.51 -10.65 15.95
CA ASP A 884 28.73 -9.36 16.60
C ASP A 884 28.36 -9.39 18.09
N SER A 885 28.50 -8.25 18.77
CA SER A 885 28.24 -8.11 20.21
C SER A 885 26.75 -8.11 20.57
N ASN A 886 25.88 -7.85 19.60
CA ASN A 886 24.42 -7.82 19.73
C ASN A 886 23.76 -9.14 19.29
N GLY A 887 24.54 -10.10 18.81
CA GLY A 887 24.14 -11.46 18.51
C GLY A 887 23.77 -11.75 17.06
N ALA A 888 23.87 -10.78 16.13
CA ALA A 888 23.68 -11.07 14.72
C ALA A 888 24.92 -11.80 14.17
N SER A 889 24.72 -12.64 13.16
CA SER A 889 25.77 -13.55 12.67
C SER A 889 25.68 -13.73 11.17
N THR A 890 26.83 -13.82 10.51
CA THR A 890 26.90 -14.18 9.09
C THR A 890 27.79 -15.40 8.89
N SER A 891 27.62 -16.08 7.76
CA SER A 891 28.53 -17.15 7.33
C SER A 891 28.94 -16.97 5.88
N LYS A 892 30.17 -17.37 5.55
CA LYS A 892 30.72 -17.27 4.19
C LYS A 892 31.54 -18.49 3.84
N LYS A 893 31.23 -19.07 2.68
CA LYS A 893 31.94 -20.20 2.10
C LYS A 893 32.91 -19.74 1.02
N ILE A 894 34.12 -20.28 1.01
CA ILE A 894 35.09 -20.13 -0.09
C ILE A 894 35.57 -21.48 -0.59
N ASN A 895 36.02 -21.52 -1.84
CA ASN A 895 36.69 -22.66 -2.44
C ASN A 895 38.22 -22.49 -2.41
N VAL A 896 38.93 -23.57 -2.12
CA VAL A 896 40.39 -23.65 -2.15
C VAL A 896 40.79 -24.76 -3.12
N THR A 897 41.42 -24.39 -4.22
CA THR A 897 41.88 -25.32 -5.26
C THR A 897 43.36 -25.63 -5.07
N VAL A 898 43.71 -26.89 -4.85
CA VAL A 898 45.11 -27.34 -4.82
C VAL A 898 45.48 -27.90 -6.19
N LYS A 899 46.49 -27.32 -6.84
CA LYS A 899 46.96 -27.70 -8.19
C LYS A 899 48.32 -28.39 -8.12
N GLU A 900 48.51 -29.39 -8.98
CA GLU A 900 49.81 -30.03 -9.18
C GLU A 900 50.80 -29.04 -9.84
N ASP A 901 52.00 -28.94 -9.28
CA ASP A 901 53.04 -28.05 -9.81
C ASP A 901 53.76 -28.74 -10.99
N ASN A 902 53.35 -28.44 -12.22
CA ASN A 902 54.03 -28.89 -13.44
C ASN A 902 55.27 -28.03 -13.74
N SER A 903 56.21 -27.94 -12.79
CA SER A 903 57.49 -27.28 -13.02
C SER A 903 58.68 -27.97 -12.34
N THR A 904 59.18 -29.03 -12.98
CA THR A 904 60.62 -29.37 -12.91
C THR A 904 61.32 -28.95 -14.21
N PRO A 905 62.35 -28.08 -14.15
CA PRO A 905 63.24 -27.79 -15.27
C PRO A 905 64.33 -28.87 -15.41
N LYS A 906 64.68 -29.24 -16.64
CA LYS A 906 65.98 -29.89 -16.93
C LYS A 906 67.10 -28.84 -16.75
N PRO A 907 68.27 -29.21 -16.19
CA PRO A 907 69.35 -28.26 -15.92
C PRO A 907 70.14 -27.89 -17.19
N ASP A 908 70.44 -26.61 -17.34
CA ASP A 908 71.45 -26.07 -18.25
C ASP A 908 72.86 -26.36 -17.70
N ASP A 909 73.75 -26.87 -18.56
CA ASP A 909 75.20 -26.82 -18.38
C ASP A 909 75.78 -26.08 -19.59
N ASN A 910 76.40 -24.93 -19.34
CA ASN A 910 76.83 -23.99 -20.38
C ASN A 910 78.35 -24.10 -20.64
N ASN A 911 78.68 -24.29 -21.93
CA ASN A 911 79.91 -23.89 -22.66
C ASN A 911 81.24 -24.64 -22.45
N ASN A 912 81.72 -25.39 -23.47
CA ASN A 912 82.56 -24.84 -24.57
C ASN A 912 83.02 -25.87 -25.64
N LYS A 913 82.84 -25.49 -26.93
CA LYS A 913 83.67 -25.81 -28.14
C LYS A 913 83.60 -27.24 -28.80
N PRO A 914 84.00 -27.42 -30.09
CA PRO A 914 83.07 -27.51 -31.25
C PRO A 914 83.37 -28.68 -32.25
N GLU A 915 82.45 -28.89 -33.21
CA GLU A 915 82.65 -29.13 -34.68
C GLU A 915 81.57 -30.04 -35.31
N GLU A 916 80.72 -29.41 -36.15
CA GLU A 916 80.30 -29.75 -37.53
C GLU A 916 79.77 -31.18 -37.93
N PRO A 917 79.13 -31.37 -39.11
CA PRO A 917 77.67 -31.35 -39.28
C PRO A 917 77.08 -32.66 -39.84
N SER A 918 75.75 -32.83 -39.79
CA SER A 918 74.86 -33.16 -40.94
C SER A 918 73.47 -33.70 -40.55
N LYS A 919 72.49 -33.21 -41.31
CA LYS A 919 71.09 -33.66 -41.54
C LYS A 919 71.07 -35.02 -42.31
N PRO A 920 69.93 -35.66 -42.70
CA PRO A 920 68.49 -35.30 -42.57
C PRO A 920 67.48 -36.49 -42.38
N ASP A 921 66.17 -36.15 -42.40
CA ASP A 921 64.97 -36.90 -42.90
C ASP A 921 64.52 -38.20 -42.17
N ASP A 922 63.26 -38.66 -42.17
CA ASP A 922 62.11 -38.45 -43.06
C ASP A 922 60.76 -38.93 -42.46
N ASN A 923 59.65 -38.35 -42.95
CA ASN A 923 58.31 -38.90 -43.28
C ASN A 923 57.63 -40.03 -42.46
N ASN A 924 56.36 -39.83 -42.05
CA ASN A 924 55.16 -40.25 -42.84
C ASN A 924 53.81 -40.10 -42.10
N LYS A 925 52.81 -39.60 -42.84
CA LYS A 925 51.33 -39.69 -42.65
C LYS A 925 50.80 -40.89 -43.50
N PRO A 926 49.50 -41.13 -43.83
CA PRO A 926 48.18 -40.57 -43.41
C PRO A 926 47.07 -41.67 -43.17
N GLY A 927 45.86 -41.32 -42.72
CA GLY A 927 44.62 -41.27 -43.56
C GLY A 927 43.44 -41.98 -42.83
N GLU A 928 42.14 -41.70 -43.02
CA GLU A 928 41.42 -40.86 -43.98
C GLU A 928 39.93 -40.67 -43.56
N SER A 929 39.25 -39.73 -44.22
CA SER A 929 37.87 -39.22 -44.00
C SER A 929 36.78 -40.02 -44.77
N PRO A 930 35.52 -39.54 -44.86
CA PRO A 930 35.18 -38.62 -45.96
C PRO A 930 34.22 -37.45 -45.63
N LYS A 931 34.46 -36.36 -46.36
CA LYS A 931 33.64 -35.15 -46.65
C LYS A 931 33.02 -35.34 -48.08
N PRO A 932 32.16 -34.48 -48.70
CA PRO A 932 32.37 -33.02 -48.79
C PRO A 932 31.18 -32.04 -49.05
N ASN A 933 31.50 -30.76 -48.75
CA ASN A 933 31.26 -29.48 -49.46
C ASN A 933 29.85 -28.93 -49.79
N ASP A 934 29.66 -27.61 -49.92
CA ASP A 934 30.21 -26.35 -49.35
C ASP A 934 29.53 -25.15 -50.08
N ASN A 935 29.77 -23.93 -49.57
CA ASN A 935 29.58 -22.57 -50.14
C ASN A 935 28.33 -21.80 -49.64
N ASN A 936 28.38 -20.53 -49.19
CA ASN A 936 29.46 -19.52 -49.17
C ASN A 936 29.06 -18.26 -48.35
N ILE A 937 30.07 -17.64 -47.69
CA ILE A 937 30.37 -16.18 -47.52
C ILE A 937 29.66 -15.31 -46.41
N LYS A 938 30.43 -15.07 -45.31
CA LYS A 938 30.84 -13.86 -44.50
C LYS A 938 30.02 -12.53 -44.48
N PRO A 939 30.25 -11.55 -43.53
CA PRO A 939 31.31 -11.37 -42.49
C PRO A 939 30.82 -11.03 -41.05
N ASN A 940 31.55 -11.30 -39.95
CA ASN A 940 32.68 -10.60 -39.28
C ASN A 940 32.37 -9.21 -38.65
N ASN A 941 32.41 -9.08 -37.30
CA ASN A 941 33.38 -8.24 -36.55
C ASN A 941 33.01 -7.93 -35.09
N ASN A 942 33.96 -8.27 -34.20
CA ASN A 942 34.52 -7.49 -33.08
C ASN A 942 33.62 -6.96 -31.96
N SER A 943 33.72 -7.64 -30.82
CA SER A 943 33.75 -7.03 -29.49
C SER A 943 35.05 -6.22 -29.31
N GLY A 944 34.91 -4.95 -28.96
CA GLY A 944 36.01 -4.04 -28.66
C GLY A 944 35.61 -3.01 -27.62
N SER A 945 36.29 -3.06 -26.48
CA SER A 945 36.60 -1.98 -25.52
C SER A 945 35.47 -1.10 -24.97
N LEU A 946 35.22 -1.21 -23.65
CA LEU A 946 34.77 -0.11 -22.80
C LEU A 946 35.93 0.38 -21.91
N PRO A 947 36.09 1.70 -21.71
CA PRO A 947 37.28 2.30 -21.10
C PRO A 947 37.28 2.28 -19.56
N GLN A 948 38.50 2.23 -19.01
CA GLN A 948 38.84 2.55 -17.64
C GLN A 948 38.52 4.02 -17.31
N THR A 949 37.90 4.27 -16.16
CA THR A 949 38.10 5.50 -15.39
C THR A 949 38.30 5.13 -13.92
N GLY A 950 39.57 5.12 -13.49
CA GLY A 950 39.92 5.09 -12.09
C GLY A 950 39.85 6.50 -11.49
N SER A 951 39.26 6.61 -10.31
CA SER A 951 39.56 7.68 -9.37
C SER A 951 39.62 7.10 -7.96
N THR A 952 40.83 6.82 -7.50
CA THR A 952 41.15 6.60 -6.08
C THR A 952 41.13 7.94 -5.36
N VAL A 953 40.21 8.13 -4.41
CA VAL A 953 40.28 9.23 -3.44
C VAL A 953 40.70 8.62 -2.10
N ASN A 954 41.80 9.13 -1.57
CA ASN A 954 42.50 8.63 -0.39
C ASN A 954 41.85 9.24 0.86
N SER A 955 40.97 8.49 1.55
CA SER A 955 40.15 8.97 2.68
C SER A 955 40.91 9.16 4.00
N SER A 956 42.22 8.89 4.04
CA SER A 956 42.99 8.84 5.30
C SER A 956 43.50 10.18 5.83
N LEU A 957 43.25 11.31 5.14
CA LEU A 957 43.75 12.63 5.57
C LEU A 957 42.67 13.54 6.19
N LEU A 958 41.39 13.21 6.03
CA LEU A 958 40.27 14.06 6.49
C LEU A 958 39.90 13.84 7.97
N LEU A 959 40.16 12.64 8.49
CA LEU A 959 39.82 12.26 9.87
C LEU A 959 40.74 12.90 10.93
N ILE A 960 42.00 13.20 10.61
CA ILE A 960 42.97 13.78 11.57
C ILE A 960 42.68 15.27 11.87
N VAL A 961 42.01 15.98 10.95
CA VAL A 961 41.72 17.41 11.11
C VAL A 961 40.46 17.66 11.96
N ILE A 962 39.49 16.74 11.94
CA ILE A 962 38.23 16.86 12.70
C ILE A 962 38.46 16.55 14.19
N SER A 963 39.35 15.61 14.52
CA SER A 963 39.68 15.26 15.92
C SER A 963 40.39 16.39 16.68
N LEU A 964 41.14 17.27 15.99
CA LEU A 964 41.80 18.43 16.59
C LEU A 964 40.83 19.62 16.81
N PHE A 965 39.72 19.68 16.06
CA PHE A 965 38.73 20.76 16.18
C PHE A 965 37.75 20.53 17.34
N MET A 966 37.42 19.28 17.67
CA MET A 966 36.55 18.95 18.82
C MET A 966 37.24 19.11 20.18
N ILE A 967 38.57 18.96 20.25
CA ILE A 967 39.34 19.16 21.50
C ILE A 967 39.38 20.65 21.92
N TYR A 968 39.15 21.58 20.99
CA TYR A 968 39.19 23.02 21.27
C TYR A 968 37.82 23.61 21.72
N MET A 969 36.71 22.93 21.45
CA MET A 969 35.35 23.35 21.87
C MET A 969 34.91 22.80 23.24
N GLY A 970 35.59 21.78 23.77
CA GLY A 970 35.21 21.10 25.03
C GLY A 970 35.66 21.76 26.34
N LYS A 971 36.23 22.97 26.31
CA LYS A 971 36.66 23.70 27.52
C LYS A 971 36.06 25.09 27.58
N GLY A 972 34.80 25.16 27.97
CA GLY A 972 34.20 26.42 28.39
C GLY A 972 32.70 26.32 28.52
N PHE A 973 32.20 25.69 29.60
CA PHE A 973 30.97 26.07 30.30
C PHE A 973 30.78 25.16 31.53
N LEU A 974 31.47 25.49 32.62
CA LEU A 974 31.16 25.05 33.98
C LEU A 974 31.18 26.32 34.84
N GLY A 975 30.03 26.67 35.43
CA GLY A 975 29.93 27.86 36.28
C GLY A 975 28.52 28.23 36.69
N ASP A 976 27.98 27.49 37.66
CA ASP A 976 27.35 28.00 38.89
C ASP A 976 26.21 29.04 38.78
N LYS A 977 25.00 28.66 39.24
CA LYS A 977 24.29 29.41 40.31
C LYS A 977 23.00 28.74 40.76
N SER A 978 22.93 28.58 42.08
CA SER A 978 21.71 28.32 42.84
C SER A 978 21.05 29.62 43.32
N LYS A 979 19.74 29.51 43.61
CA LYS A 979 18.89 30.28 44.56
C LYS A 979 18.20 31.60 44.14
N LYS A 980 16.86 31.52 44.36
CA LYS A 980 15.89 32.49 44.93
C LYS A 980 15.15 33.47 44.01
N ALA A 981 13.88 33.11 43.75
CA ALA A 981 12.64 33.71 44.28
C ALA A 981 12.26 35.19 44.01
N VAL A 982 10.96 35.34 43.71
CA VAL A 982 10.01 36.42 44.07
C VAL A 982 9.51 37.35 42.94
N ASP A 983 8.17 37.31 42.79
CA ASP A 983 7.15 38.30 42.40
C ASP A 983 6.91 38.76 40.95
N LYS A 984 5.63 38.54 40.57
CA LYS A 984 4.64 39.46 39.94
C LYS A 984 5.05 40.09 38.59
N LYS A 985 4.24 39.93 37.54
CA LYS A 985 2.84 40.35 37.47
C LYS A 985 2.18 39.77 36.22
#